data_AF-A0A1Y4VW06-F1
#
_entry.id   AF-A0A1Y4VW06-F1
#
_cell.length_a   1.000
_cell.length_b   1.000
_cell.length_c   1.000
_cell.angle_alpha   90.00
_cell.angle_beta   90.00
_cell.angle_gamma   90.00
#
_symmetry.space_group_name_H-M   'P 1'
#
loop_
_entity.id
_entity.type
_entity.pdbx_description
1 polymer ?
#
loop_
_entity_poly.entity_id
_entity_poly.type
_entity_poly.pdbx_seq_one_letter_code
_entity_poly.pdbx_strand_id
1 'polypeptide(L)'
;LINKSNNLSDSEKKDLNNQVEAATQTAKGAIAAATTNDVATKAGQAGVAEIEKAVPTSLEDAKTAANNAIATALTTQTNAINHASNLSDQEKQDLVKQATDAANTAKANIAKANTNDGASQAGKAGVAAIEGVTVPTDSDVKKNANSDLDNTADAAKQAIDKTSGLTADQKQAAKDQIDQAVTAAKDNIKKASDDTGVAAAKAAGKLAIDKVSANAAIDGALAEKNNSIDTAPNLTDEEKKAVKGQAKTVADSAKTAISNAKTGTDVESAKNTGVENIKNMPIPTASKTKNDANSALDTTADAAKQAIDETSGLTADQKQTAKDQIDQAVTDAQGKIQNASDNKGVADAKAAGKLAIDKVSAKAAIDEALNNKKSAIAKVPLTAEEAKPLNDLVDQEADAAKAAIDDATTNAVVEAAKNTGVEKINNINVPTTSATKDAAKNAIDQAAQAKDAAIDASNLTAEEKADLKKTVAGEVQTAKGNIDAATKDADVTTAKNTGVGKINNITVPTTSATKDAAKDAIDQAAKTKDDAIDASNLTAEEKADLKKTVAGEVQTAKGNIDAATKDADVTTAKNTGVGKINNIKVPDTSATKDDANKAIDDALAKKIDEINKSNLTDEEKAKLTTDANAAANNAKANIQAAKTNDAVNTAKENGVDTLNKVKVPDTSATKDDANKAIDDALNNKKSEITGATNLDQTTKDKLIQDATDAATAAKAAIDKATTNNDVATEQTKGTNAIEAVKVPSLTDSQTAAKDAIDKALNTKQSEITGATNLDQTTKDKLIKEATAAANKAKDAITKATTNNDAATEQTKGINAIEAVKVPSLTASQTAAKDAIDDALNGIPVKSNSVDDQDNSATNAGNGNQAGHIQSDNSSDVTKHSSTQQSGNEKTQLPQTGDETQRGAGLVGLALAGLVGLLGSAGFRKKRD
;
A
#
# COMPACT_ATOMS: atom_id res chain seq x y z
N LEU A 1 -186.01 54.08 39.78
CA LEU A 1 -185.25 53.05 39.02
C LEU A 1 -184.04 52.59 39.83
N ILE A 2 -183.07 53.48 40.09
CA ILE A 2 -181.87 53.34 40.95
C ILE A 2 -181.92 52.22 42.01
N ASN A 3 -182.85 52.29 42.98
CA ASN A 3 -182.99 51.31 44.08
C ASN A 3 -183.37 49.87 43.67
N LYS A 4 -183.58 49.59 42.37
CA LYS A 4 -183.84 48.25 41.82
C LYS A 4 -182.74 47.76 40.85
N SER A 5 -181.62 48.46 40.73
CA SER A 5 -180.49 48.03 39.89
C SER A 5 -179.64 46.99 40.60
N ASN A 6 -179.59 45.78 40.06
CA ASN A 6 -178.85 44.64 40.64
C ASN A 6 -177.34 44.69 40.36
N ASN A 7 -176.91 45.50 39.39
CA ASN A 7 -175.51 45.66 38.97
C ASN A 7 -174.77 46.79 39.69
N LEU A 8 -175.46 47.54 40.56
CA LEU A 8 -174.90 48.62 41.37
C LEU A 8 -174.68 48.15 42.81
N SER A 9 -173.55 48.56 43.38
CA SER A 9 -173.32 48.54 44.83
C SER A 9 -174.35 49.42 45.56
N ASP A 10 -174.51 49.20 46.86
CA ASP A 10 -175.40 50.02 47.68
C ASP A 10 -174.84 51.45 47.91
N SER A 11 -173.56 51.69 47.60
CA SER A 11 -172.98 53.03 47.54
C SER A 11 -173.43 53.78 46.28
N GLU A 12 -173.31 53.17 45.10
CA GLU A 12 -173.74 53.78 43.82
C GLU A 12 -175.24 54.12 43.81
N LYS A 13 -176.09 53.30 44.47
CA LYS A 13 -177.53 53.58 44.63
C LYS A 13 -177.80 54.82 45.48
N LYS A 14 -176.94 55.12 46.46
CA LYS A 14 -177.16 56.20 47.43
C LYS A 14 -176.98 57.57 46.81
N ASP A 15 -175.89 57.78 46.08
CA ASP A 15 -175.57 59.09 45.49
C ASP A 15 -176.53 59.46 44.36
N LEU A 16 -177.00 58.48 43.58
CA LEU A 16 -178.01 58.67 42.54
C LEU A 16 -179.39 59.08 43.09
N ASN A 17 -179.79 58.62 44.29
CA ASN A 17 -181.04 59.07 44.91
C ASN A 17 -180.96 60.54 45.36
N ASN A 18 -179.83 60.96 45.94
CA ASN A 18 -179.63 62.31 46.48
C ASN A 18 -179.84 63.42 45.42
N GLN A 19 -179.55 63.13 44.14
CA GLN A 19 -179.74 64.08 43.03
C GLN A 19 -181.23 64.33 42.72
N VAL A 20 -182.09 63.32 42.84
CA VAL A 20 -183.53 63.41 42.51
C VAL A 20 -184.30 64.24 43.54
N GLU A 21 -183.90 64.15 44.81
CA GLU A 21 -184.59 64.81 45.92
C GLU A 21 -184.41 66.34 45.90
N ALA A 22 -183.24 66.81 45.45
CA ALA A 22 -182.94 68.24 45.30
C ALA A 22 -183.81 68.96 44.26
N ALA A 23 -184.07 68.31 43.11
CA ALA A 23 -184.86 68.91 42.02
C ALA A 23 -186.32 69.23 42.41
N THR A 24 -186.90 68.39 43.29
CA THR A 24 -188.32 68.44 43.67
C THR A 24 -188.72 69.71 44.42
N GLN A 25 -187.80 70.29 45.21
CA GLN A 25 -188.14 71.41 46.10
C GLN A 25 -188.17 72.76 45.38
N THR A 26 -187.33 72.96 44.37
CA THR A 26 -187.29 74.20 43.56
C THR A 26 -188.61 74.42 42.81
N ALA A 27 -189.21 73.37 42.27
CA ALA A 27 -190.45 73.44 41.49
C ALA A 27 -191.66 73.98 42.31
N LYS A 28 -191.74 73.66 43.61
CA LYS A 28 -192.83 74.13 44.48
C LYS A 28 -192.77 75.63 44.78
N GLY A 29 -191.57 76.22 44.83
CA GLY A 29 -191.40 77.64 45.14
C GLY A 29 -191.95 78.58 44.06
N ALA A 30 -191.76 78.22 42.78
CA ALA A 30 -192.16 79.07 41.65
C ALA A 30 -193.68 79.20 41.48
N ILE A 31 -194.44 78.16 41.84
CA ILE A 31 -195.91 78.14 41.68
C ILE A 31 -196.60 79.10 42.66
N ALA A 32 -196.04 79.28 43.86
CA ALA A 32 -196.64 80.08 44.94
C ALA A 32 -196.61 81.60 44.71
N ALA A 33 -195.90 82.09 43.68
CA ALA A 33 -195.70 83.52 43.39
C ALA A 33 -196.46 84.04 42.15
N ALA A 34 -197.25 83.20 41.49
CA ALA A 34 -197.92 83.55 40.23
C ALA A 34 -199.15 84.46 40.44
N THR A 35 -199.14 85.66 39.86
CA THR A 35 -200.24 86.64 39.96
C THR A 35 -201.23 86.60 38.79
N THR A 36 -200.99 85.76 37.78
CA THR A 36 -201.95 85.46 36.69
C THR A 36 -201.89 83.97 36.31
N ASN A 37 -202.99 83.44 35.77
CA ASN A 37 -203.10 82.01 35.43
C ASN A 37 -202.02 81.54 34.41
N ASP A 38 -201.66 82.39 33.45
CA ASP A 38 -200.67 82.08 32.41
C ASP A 38 -199.25 81.90 32.98
N VAL A 39 -198.93 82.59 34.09
CA VAL A 39 -197.66 82.42 34.82
C VAL A 39 -197.65 81.11 35.61
N ALA A 40 -198.77 80.74 36.24
CA ALA A 40 -198.88 79.48 36.99
C ALA A 40 -198.71 78.25 36.09
N THR A 41 -199.31 78.25 34.89
CA THR A 41 -199.18 77.14 33.93
C THR A 41 -197.73 76.96 33.44
N LYS A 42 -197.00 78.05 33.19
CA LYS A 42 -195.59 78.00 32.77
C LYS A 42 -194.66 77.53 33.90
N ALA A 43 -194.93 77.92 35.16
CA ALA A 43 -194.15 77.46 36.31
C ALA A 43 -194.23 75.92 36.50
N GLY A 44 -195.41 75.32 36.28
CA GLY A 44 -195.60 73.87 36.41
C GLY A 44 -194.85 73.03 35.36
N GLN A 45 -194.67 73.55 34.14
CA GLN A 45 -194.04 72.80 33.04
C GLN A 45 -192.51 72.69 33.18
N ALA A 46 -191.85 73.70 33.77
CA ALA A 46 -190.40 73.68 33.96
C ALA A 46 -189.93 72.63 34.99
N GLY A 47 -190.75 72.35 36.02
CA GLY A 47 -190.38 71.45 37.12
C GLY A 47 -190.26 69.97 36.76
N VAL A 48 -190.83 69.53 35.63
CA VAL A 48 -190.77 68.13 35.18
C VAL A 48 -189.43 67.81 34.51
N ALA A 49 -188.88 68.76 33.74
CA ALA A 49 -187.76 68.52 32.83
C ALA A 49 -186.40 68.23 33.50
N GLU A 50 -186.20 68.60 34.77
CA GLU A 50 -184.96 68.28 35.52
C GLU A 50 -185.02 66.95 36.29
N ILE A 51 -186.15 66.26 36.31
CA ILE A 51 -186.28 64.97 37.03
C ILE A 51 -185.74 63.79 36.18
N GLU A 52 -185.61 63.95 34.86
CA GLU A 52 -185.32 62.84 33.93
C GLU A 52 -183.82 62.56 33.67
N LYS A 53 -182.87 63.28 34.28
CA LYS A 53 -181.44 63.25 33.90
C LYS A 53 -180.55 62.17 34.55
N ALA A 54 -181.03 61.36 35.50
CA ALA A 54 -180.17 60.47 36.31
C ALA A 54 -180.20 58.99 35.88
N VAL A 55 -179.09 58.48 35.30
CA VAL A 55 -178.95 57.09 34.78
C VAL A 55 -177.55 56.49 35.06
N PRO A 56 -177.43 55.21 35.47
CA PRO A 56 -176.14 54.54 35.79
C PRO A 56 -175.44 53.82 34.61
N THR A 57 -174.17 53.48 34.80
CA THR A 57 -173.31 52.68 33.89
C THR A 57 -173.46 51.15 34.06
N SER A 58 -172.91 50.36 33.12
CA SER A 58 -173.08 48.90 33.08
C SER A 58 -171.86 48.09 33.54
N LEU A 59 -172.12 46.83 33.94
CA LEU A 59 -171.10 45.87 34.37
C LEU A 59 -170.14 45.45 33.24
N GLU A 60 -170.63 45.43 31.99
CA GLU A 60 -169.84 44.94 30.86
C GLU A 60 -168.80 45.97 30.41
N ASP A 61 -169.09 47.26 30.58
CA ASP A 61 -168.12 48.35 30.40
C ASP A 61 -166.96 48.21 31.39
N ALA A 62 -167.26 47.89 32.67
CA ALA A 62 -166.28 47.67 33.71
C ALA A 62 -165.40 46.43 33.45
N LYS A 63 -165.99 45.32 32.97
CA LYS A 63 -165.23 44.13 32.53
C LYS A 63 -164.35 44.42 31.31
N THR A 64 -164.85 45.20 30.36
CA THR A 64 -164.11 45.59 29.16
C THR A 64 -162.89 46.44 29.53
N ALA A 65 -163.06 47.45 30.37
CA ALA A 65 -161.96 48.27 30.88
C ALA A 65 -160.90 47.45 31.63
N ALA A 66 -161.33 46.51 32.48
CA ALA A 66 -160.41 45.63 33.22
C ALA A 66 -159.63 44.69 32.29
N ASN A 67 -160.28 44.06 31.29
CA ASN A 67 -159.60 43.18 30.33
C ASN A 67 -158.61 43.94 29.44
N ASN A 68 -158.92 45.18 29.07
CA ASN A 68 -157.98 46.04 28.33
C ASN A 68 -156.73 46.36 29.16
N ALA A 69 -156.87 46.66 30.45
CA ALA A 69 -155.73 46.87 31.34
C ALA A 69 -154.82 45.62 31.44
N ILE A 70 -155.40 44.41 31.50
CA ILE A 70 -154.64 43.15 31.45
C ILE A 70 -153.91 42.96 30.13
N ALA A 71 -154.54 43.30 29.01
CA ALA A 71 -153.89 43.23 27.69
C ALA A 71 -152.70 44.20 27.61
N THR A 72 -152.87 45.45 28.06
CA THR A 72 -151.80 46.45 28.10
C THR A 72 -150.65 46.01 29.03
N ALA A 73 -150.94 45.52 30.24
CA ALA A 73 -149.91 45.03 31.16
C ALA A 73 -149.13 43.84 30.57
N LEU A 74 -149.82 42.86 29.98
CA LEU A 74 -149.17 41.73 29.31
C LEU A 74 -148.27 42.20 28.16
N THR A 75 -148.77 43.05 27.26
CA THR A 75 -147.96 43.57 26.15
C THR A 75 -146.74 44.36 26.65
N THR A 76 -146.88 45.16 27.71
CA THR A 76 -145.76 45.88 28.31
C THR A 76 -144.72 44.92 28.89
N GLN A 77 -145.13 43.91 29.67
CA GLN A 77 -144.20 42.97 30.29
C GLN A 77 -143.55 42.04 29.27
N THR A 78 -144.31 41.50 28.30
CA THR A 78 -143.76 40.73 27.17
C THR A 78 -142.76 41.55 26.36
N ASN A 79 -143.01 42.84 26.12
CA ASN A 79 -142.04 43.71 25.47
C ASN A 79 -140.79 43.92 26.33
N ALA A 80 -140.92 44.14 27.64
CA ALA A 80 -139.78 44.27 28.55
C ALA A 80 -138.91 43.01 28.60
N ILE A 81 -139.52 41.83 28.64
CA ILE A 81 -138.83 40.52 28.59
C ILE A 81 -138.12 40.33 27.24
N ASN A 82 -138.80 40.58 26.12
CA ASN A 82 -138.23 40.37 24.80
C ASN A 82 -137.03 41.30 24.52
N HIS A 83 -137.07 42.55 25.01
CA HIS A 83 -135.99 43.52 24.89
C HIS A 83 -134.87 43.34 25.93
N ALA A 84 -134.98 42.40 26.88
CA ALA A 84 -133.92 42.08 27.83
C ALA A 84 -132.69 41.50 27.10
N SER A 85 -131.67 42.32 26.88
CA SER A 85 -130.46 41.95 26.11
C SER A 85 -129.50 41.01 26.84
N ASN A 86 -129.77 40.70 28.11
CA ASN A 86 -128.98 39.88 29.01
C ASN A 86 -129.44 38.40 29.06
N LEU A 87 -130.70 38.14 28.71
CA LEU A 87 -131.33 36.82 28.78
C LEU A 87 -131.20 36.05 27.46
N SER A 88 -131.13 34.72 27.54
CA SER A 88 -131.25 33.85 26.36
C SER A 88 -132.68 33.82 25.83
N ASP A 89 -132.84 33.48 24.56
CA ASP A 89 -134.17 33.37 23.95
C ASP A 89 -135.03 32.25 24.56
N GLN A 90 -134.45 31.30 25.30
CA GLN A 90 -135.20 30.33 26.12
C GLN A 90 -135.68 30.95 27.43
N GLU A 91 -134.81 31.61 28.19
CA GLU A 91 -135.17 32.33 29.43
C GLU A 91 -136.28 33.37 29.17
N LYS A 92 -136.26 34.04 28.02
CA LYS A 92 -137.33 34.95 27.57
C LYS A 92 -138.65 34.23 27.33
N GLN A 93 -138.65 33.09 26.62
CA GLN A 93 -139.88 32.33 26.35
C GLN A 93 -140.54 31.87 27.65
N ASP A 94 -139.76 31.40 28.62
CA ASP A 94 -140.28 30.93 29.90
C ASP A 94 -140.84 32.07 30.78
N LEU A 95 -140.27 33.27 30.70
CA LEU A 95 -140.81 34.47 31.36
C LEU A 95 -142.06 35.02 30.64
N VAL A 96 -142.07 35.05 29.29
CA VAL A 96 -143.26 35.43 28.51
C VAL A 96 -144.41 34.47 28.79
N LYS A 97 -144.12 33.17 28.95
CA LYS A 97 -145.10 32.18 29.38
C LYS A 97 -145.66 32.50 30.77
N GLN A 98 -144.82 32.79 31.76
CA GLN A 98 -145.26 33.18 33.12
C GLN A 98 -146.17 34.42 33.10
N ALA A 99 -145.79 35.47 32.37
CA ALA A 99 -146.61 36.67 32.20
C ALA A 99 -147.96 36.35 31.51
N THR A 100 -147.95 35.46 30.51
CA THR A 100 -149.15 35.00 29.81
C THR A 100 -150.09 34.20 30.72
N ASP A 101 -149.54 33.30 31.55
CA ASP A 101 -150.31 32.49 32.51
C ASP A 101 -150.93 33.37 33.61
N ALA A 102 -150.20 34.39 34.09
CA ALA A 102 -150.73 35.41 35.01
C ALA A 102 -151.88 36.21 34.36
N ALA A 103 -151.72 36.66 33.11
CA ALA A 103 -152.74 37.39 32.37
C ALA A 103 -153.99 36.55 32.06
N ASN A 104 -153.82 35.26 31.77
CA ASN A 104 -154.93 34.33 31.58
C ASN A 104 -155.70 34.10 32.89
N THR A 105 -154.99 33.96 34.01
CA THR A 105 -155.57 33.88 35.36
C THR A 105 -156.36 35.14 35.71
N ALA A 106 -155.84 36.32 35.37
CA ALA A 106 -156.51 37.60 35.56
C ALA A 106 -157.82 37.71 34.76
N LYS A 107 -157.80 37.41 33.45
CA LYS A 107 -158.99 37.39 32.59
C LYS A 107 -160.07 36.45 33.13
N ALA A 108 -159.68 35.26 33.60
CA ALA A 108 -160.59 34.29 34.21
C ALA A 108 -161.22 34.80 35.52
N ASN A 109 -160.58 35.72 36.25
CA ASN A 109 -161.14 36.33 37.45
C ASN A 109 -162.02 37.55 37.14
N ILE A 110 -161.67 38.36 36.13
CA ILE A 110 -162.53 39.46 35.63
C ILE A 110 -163.86 38.91 35.11
N ALA A 111 -163.84 37.78 34.38
CA ALA A 111 -165.04 37.12 33.87
C ALA A 111 -166.04 36.77 34.99
N LYS A 112 -165.55 36.32 36.15
CA LYS A 112 -166.32 35.95 37.35
C LYS A 112 -166.87 37.13 38.16
N ALA A 113 -166.53 38.37 37.81
CA ALA A 113 -167.00 39.53 38.55
C ALA A 113 -168.50 39.79 38.32
N ASN A 114 -169.22 40.08 39.41
CA ASN A 114 -170.67 40.36 39.38
C ASN A 114 -171.03 41.82 39.68
N THR A 115 -170.03 42.67 39.94
CA THR A 115 -170.17 44.11 40.22
C THR A 115 -169.06 44.91 39.54
N ASN A 116 -169.30 46.21 39.32
CA ASN A 116 -168.35 47.15 38.72
C ASN A 116 -166.99 47.12 39.45
N ASP A 117 -167.04 47.24 40.79
CA ASP A 117 -165.86 47.17 41.66
C ASP A 117 -165.15 45.82 41.62
N GLY A 118 -165.90 44.71 41.50
CA GLY A 118 -165.31 43.37 41.39
C GLY A 118 -164.48 43.21 40.12
N ALA A 119 -164.96 43.76 39.00
CA ALA A 119 -164.23 43.76 37.73
C ALA A 119 -162.98 44.66 37.81
N SER A 120 -163.11 45.86 38.40
CA SER A 120 -161.99 46.78 38.61
C SER A 120 -160.91 46.20 39.51
N GLN A 121 -161.28 45.55 40.62
CA GLN A 121 -160.34 44.92 41.54
C GLN A 121 -159.66 43.69 40.92
N ALA A 122 -160.38 42.83 40.21
CA ALA A 122 -159.80 41.71 39.48
C ALA A 122 -158.80 42.18 38.40
N GLY A 123 -159.11 43.28 37.70
CA GLY A 123 -158.19 43.94 36.77
C GLY A 123 -156.91 44.42 37.46
N LYS A 124 -157.04 45.21 38.53
CA LYS A 124 -155.89 45.75 39.30
C LYS A 124 -154.99 44.64 39.86
N ALA A 125 -155.58 43.61 40.47
CA ALA A 125 -154.83 42.46 40.99
C ALA A 125 -154.13 41.67 39.89
N GLY A 126 -154.76 41.55 38.72
CA GLY A 126 -154.17 40.89 37.55
C GLY A 126 -153.03 41.67 36.90
N VAL A 127 -153.12 43.00 36.83
CA VAL A 127 -152.02 43.87 36.37
C VAL A 127 -150.81 43.68 37.28
N ALA A 128 -151.00 43.77 38.61
CA ALA A 128 -149.93 43.57 39.58
C ALA A 128 -149.32 42.15 39.53
N ALA A 129 -150.10 41.12 39.19
CA ALA A 129 -149.58 39.76 39.01
C ALA A 129 -148.72 39.58 37.73
N ILE A 130 -148.95 40.39 36.69
CA ILE A 130 -148.16 40.39 35.46
C ILE A 130 -146.88 41.22 35.66
N GLU A 131 -147.00 42.41 36.24
CA GLU A 131 -145.87 43.27 36.62
C GLU A 131 -144.94 42.57 37.64
N GLY A 132 -145.51 41.71 38.49
CA GLY A 132 -144.79 40.84 39.41
C GLY A 132 -143.99 39.70 38.78
N VAL A 133 -144.09 39.46 37.46
CA VAL A 133 -143.19 38.53 36.75
C VAL A 133 -141.85 39.23 36.51
N THR A 134 -140.99 39.15 37.53
CA THR A 134 -139.68 39.81 37.56
C THR A 134 -138.80 39.37 36.39
N VAL A 135 -138.38 40.32 35.55
CA VAL A 135 -137.37 40.10 34.51
C VAL A 135 -135.99 40.09 35.17
N PRO A 136 -135.22 38.98 35.13
CA PRO A 136 -133.91 38.93 35.76
C PRO A 136 -132.90 39.86 35.07
N THR A 137 -132.00 40.46 35.84
CA THR A 137 -130.94 41.36 35.32
C THR A 137 -129.72 40.62 34.78
N ASP A 138 -129.64 39.30 34.96
CA ASP A 138 -128.59 38.42 34.47
C ASP A 138 -129.17 37.04 34.11
N SER A 139 -128.48 36.30 33.24
CA SER A 139 -128.81 34.92 32.85
C SER A 139 -128.05 33.92 33.70
N ASP A 140 -128.75 32.94 34.29
CA ASP A 140 -128.09 31.86 35.05
C ASP A 140 -127.34 30.89 34.13
N VAL A 141 -127.78 30.70 32.88
CA VAL A 141 -127.05 29.89 31.89
C VAL A 141 -125.69 30.53 31.56
N LYS A 142 -125.65 31.84 31.28
CA LYS A 142 -124.40 32.59 31.03
C LYS A 142 -123.50 32.61 32.27
N LYS A 143 -124.08 32.82 33.46
CA LYS A 143 -123.36 32.86 34.75
C LYS A 143 -122.70 31.52 35.09
N ASN A 144 -123.40 30.40 34.91
CA ASN A 144 -122.84 29.06 35.10
C ASN A 144 -121.74 28.76 34.07
N ALA A 145 -121.94 29.13 32.80
CA ALA A 145 -120.91 29.00 31.76
C ALA A 145 -119.64 29.82 32.05
N ASN A 146 -119.78 31.02 32.63
CA ASN A 146 -118.66 31.84 33.08
C ASN A 146 -117.92 31.21 34.27
N SER A 147 -118.65 30.70 35.27
CA SER A 147 -118.08 30.01 36.43
C SER A 147 -117.27 28.76 36.03
N ASP A 148 -117.78 27.98 35.09
CA ASP A 148 -117.07 26.81 34.56
C ASP A 148 -115.80 27.17 33.77
N LEU A 149 -115.76 28.33 33.11
CA LEU A 149 -114.53 28.84 32.50
C LEU A 149 -113.51 29.27 33.55
N ASP A 150 -113.93 29.91 34.65
CA ASP A 150 -113.03 30.29 35.75
C ASP A 150 -112.44 29.05 36.43
N ASN A 151 -113.29 28.06 36.76
CA ASN A 151 -112.84 26.77 37.29
C ASN A 151 -111.86 26.05 36.35
N THR A 152 -112.10 26.12 35.03
CA THR A 152 -111.18 25.58 34.01
C THR A 152 -109.86 26.34 33.98
N ALA A 153 -109.91 27.67 34.05
CA ALA A 153 -108.76 28.55 34.04
C ALA A 153 -107.86 28.34 35.25
N ASP A 154 -108.42 28.27 36.45
CA ASP A 154 -107.64 28.05 37.67
C ASP A 154 -106.99 26.67 37.71
N ALA A 155 -107.66 25.62 37.22
CA ALA A 155 -107.06 24.30 37.05
C ALA A 155 -105.88 24.32 36.07
N ALA A 156 -106.00 25.06 34.96
CA ALA A 156 -104.94 25.21 33.97
C ALA A 156 -103.76 26.10 34.46
N LYS A 157 -104.04 27.19 35.19
CA LYS A 157 -103.01 28.01 35.87
C LYS A 157 -102.22 27.19 36.88
N GLN A 158 -102.89 26.33 37.66
CA GLN A 158 -102.23 25.39 38.58
C GLN A 158 -101.38 24.34 37.85
N ALA A 159 -101.74 23.94 36.63
CA ALA A 159 -100.92 23.04 35.81
C ALA A 159 -99.65 23.76 35.29
N ILE A 160 -99.76 25.04 34.92
CA ILE A 160 -98.62 25.89 34.57
C ILE A 160 -97.68 26.08 35.77
N ASP A 161 -98.21 26.33 36.97
CA ASP A 161 -97.39 26.42 38.19
C ASP A 161 -96.61 25.12 38.47
N LYS A 162 -97.24 23.97 38.26
CA LYS A 162 -96.63 22.63 38.39
C LYS A 162 -95.70 22.25 37.23
N THR A 163 -95.69 23.00 36.13
CA THR A 163 -94.82 22.73 34.97
C THR A 163 -93.36 23.02 35.32
N SER A 164 -92.48 22.03 35.18
CA SER A 164 -91.04 22.15 35.38
C SER A 164 -90.35 22.80 34.16
N GLY A 165 -89.08 23.17 34.31
CA GLY A 165 -88.28 23.83 33.27
C GLY A 165 -88.56 25.33 33.07
N LEU A 166 -89.83 25.78 33.17
CA LEU A 166 -90.19 27.19 32.99
C LEU A 166 -89.74 28.11 34.13
N THR A 167 -89.28 29.32 33.79
CA THR A 167 -89.05 30.42 34.74
C THR A 167 -90.37 30.99 35.28
N ALA A 168 -90.30 31.81 36.35
CA ALA A 168 -91.45 32.51 36.90
C ALA A 168 -92.14 33.40 35.84
N ASP A 169 -91.37 34.17 35.08
CA ASP A 169 -91.89 35.08 34.04
C ASP A 169 -92.57 34.31 32.90
N GLN A 170 -92.00 33.16 32.48
CA GLN A 170 -92.61 32.31 31.47
C GLN A 170 -93.93 31.68 31.96
N LYS A 171 -93.98 31.26 33.23
CA LYS A 171 -95.22 30.80 33.85
C LYS A 171 -96.25 31.91 33.92
N GLN A 172 -95.86 33.12 34.30
CA GLN A 172 -96.79 34.25 34.38
C GLN A 172 -97.33 34.62 32.99
N ALA A 173 -96.48 34.75 31.97
CA ALA A 173 -96.92 35.02 30.60
C ALA A 173 -97.90 33.97 30.05
N ALA A 174 -97.74 32.70 30.44
CA ALA A 174 -98.70 31.64 30.08
C ALA A 174 -100.03 31.75 30.87
N LYS A 175 -100.02 32.19 32.13
CA LYS A 175 -101.25 32.52 32.89
C LYS A 175 -101.96 33.74 32.31
N ASP A 176 -101.23 34.77 31.92
CA ASP A 176 -101.77 35.98 31.29
C ASP A 176 -102.45 35.67 29.94
N GLN A 177 -101.94 34.67 29.21
CA GLN A 177 -102.60 34.14 28.01
C GLN A 177 -103.89 33.35 28.32
N ILE A 178 -103.96 32.64 29.45
CA ILE A 178 -105.21 32.04 29.94
C ILE A 178 -106.23 33.14 30.27
N ASP A 179 -105.85 34.20 30.97
CA ASP A 179 -106.77 35.28 31.34
C ASP A 179 -107.29 36.07 30.12
N GLN A 180 -106.47 36.20 29.07
CA GLN A 180 -106.92 36.70 27.75
C GLN A 180 -107.94 35.74 27.10
N ALA A 181 -107.69 34.43 27.12
CA ALA A 181 -108.60 33.42 26.57
C ALA A 181 -109.94 33.37 27.33
N VAL A 182 -109.91 33.44 28.67
CA VAL A 182 -111.09 33.52 29.54
C VAL A 182 -111.90 34.78 29.22
N THR A 183 -111.23 35.93 29.11
CA THR A 183 -111.88 37.21 28.81
C THR A 183 -112.60 37.15 27.47
N ALA A 184 -111.92 36.70 26.40
CA ALA A 184 -112.52 36.53 25.08
C ALA A 184 -113.70 35.53 25.07
N ALA A 185 -113.61 34.45 25.85
CA ALA A 185 -114.67 33.46 25.99
C ALA A 185 -115.92 34.00 26.73
N LYS A 186 -115.71 34.72 27.83
CA LYS A 186 -116.78 35.42 28.58
C LYS A 186 -117.48 36.47 27.72
N ASP A 187 -116.72 37.19 26.91
CA ASP A 187 -117.25 38.16 25.95
C ASP A 187 -118.13 37.49 24.87
N ASN A 188 -117.78 36.28 24.43
CA ASN A 188 -118.58 35.52 23.48
C ASN A 188 -119.83 34.90 24.13
N ILE A 189 -119.75 34.41 25.38
CA ILE A 189 -120.92 33.98 26.18
C ILE A 189 -121.90 35.14 26.37
N LYS A 190 -121.39 36.35 26.63
CA LYS A 190 -122.20 37.57 26.74
C LYS A 190 -122.95 37.86 25.44
N LYS A 191 -122.27 37.76 24.28
CA LYS A 191 -122.82 38.02 22.93
C LYS A 191 -123.78 36.96 22.39
N ALA A 192 -123.78 35.73 22.91
CA ALA A 192 -124.67 34.66 22.44
C ALA A 192 -126.16 34.98 22.69
N SER A 193 -127.04 34.71 21.72
CA SER A 193 -128.49 34.90 21.82
C SER A 193 -129.23 33.74 22.50
N ASP A 194 -128.72 32.51 22.33
CA ASP A 194 -129.34 31.28 22.82
C ASP A 194 -128.36 30.42 23.64
N ASP A 195 -128.92 29.40 24.31
CA ASP A 195 -128.15 28.48 25.15
C ASP A 195 -127.15 27.65 24.32
N THR A 196 -127.46 27.38 23.05
CA THR A 196 -126.56 26.73 22.09
C THR A 196 -125.30 27.56 21.85
N GLY A 197 -125.46 28.86 21.61
CA GLY A 197 -124.37 29.81 21.46
C GLY A 197 -123.55 29.97 22.74
N VAL A 198 -124.19 29.96 23.91
CA VAL A 198 -123.48 29.96 25.20
C VAL A 198 -122.66 28.68 25.38
N ALA A 199 -123.22 27.51 25.08
CA ALA A 199 -122.53 26.23 25.14
C ALA A 199 -121.35 26.15 24.15
N ALA A 200 -121.53 26.65 22.92
CA ALA A 200 -120.48 26.72 21.91
C ALA A 200 -119.35 27.70 22.31
N ALA A 201 -119.69 28.88 22.83
CA ALA A 201 -118.72 29.86 23.32
C ALA A 201 -117.92 29.32 24.52
N LYS A 202 -118.59 28.64 25.46
CA LYS A 202 -117.96 27.92 26.58
C LYS A 202 -117.00 26.82 26.10
N ALA A 203 -117.42 26.00 25.14
CA ALA A 203 -116.60 24.91 24.60
C ALA A 203 -115.35 25.46 23.85
N ALA A 204 -115.52 26.51 23.04
CA ALA A 204 -114.42 27.19 22.37
C ALA A 204 -113.46 27.88 23.37
N GLY A 205 -114.01 28.48 24.43
CA GLY A 205 -113.22 29.07 25.52
C GLY A 205 -112.38 28.03 26.26
N LYS A 206 -112.98 26.90 26.65
CA LYS A 206 -112.25 25.79 27.24
C LYS A 206 -111.14 25.28 26.32
N LEU A 207 -111.43 25.08 25.03
CA LEU A 207 -110.44 24.66 24.04
C LEU A 207 -109.26 25.65 23.93
N ALA A 208 -109.51 26.96 24.03
CA ALA A 208 -108.45 27.96 24.03
C ALA A 208 -107.58 27.89 25.30
N ILE A 209 -108.19 27.74 26.49
CA ILE A 209 -107.47 27.57 27.76
C ILE A 209 -106.63 26.28 27.74
N ASP A 210 -107.21 25.16 27.27
CA ASP A 210 -106.53 23.88 27.12
C ASP A 210 -105.29 24.02 26.22
N LYS A 211 -105.40 24.75 25.09
CA LYS A 211 -104.26 25.00 24.17
C LYS A 211 -103.15 25.83 24.79
N VAL A 212 -103.47 26.87 25.58
CA VAL A 212 -102.44 27.67 26.27
C VAL A 212 -101.71 26.82 27.30
N SER A 213 -102.44 26.05 28.11
CA SER A 213 -101.84 25.13 29.08
C SER A 213 -100.98 24.05 28.43
N ALA A 214 -101.40 23.52 27.26
CA ALA A 214 -100.63 22.55 26.50
C ALA A 214 -99.34 23.14 25.92
N ASN A 215 -99.40 24.36 25.37
CA ASN A 215 -98.21 25.06 24.86
C ASN A 215 -97.18 25.33 25.98
N ALA A 216 -97.64 25.71 27.18
CA ALA A 216 -96.76 25.90 28.33
C ALA A 216 -96.05 24.59 28.76
N ALA A 217 -96.75 23.45 28.72
CA ALA A 217 -96.14 22.14 28.99
C ALA A 217 -95.07 21.76 27.95
N ILE A 218 -95.25 22.13 26.68
CA ILE A 218 -94.24 21.97 25.62
C ILE A 218 -93.02 22.85 25.87
N ASP A 219 -93.19 24.12 26.25
CA ASP A 219 -92.07 25.01 26.59
C ASP A 219 -91.31 24.54 27.85
N GLY A 220 -92.01 24.00 28.85
CA GLY A 220 -91.40 23.38 30.02
C GLY A 220 -90.52 22.17 29.65
N ALA A 221 -91.05 21.25 28.84
CA ALA A 221 -90.30 20.10 28.34
C ALA A 221 -89.08 20.51 27.48
N LEU A 222 -89.22 21.57 26.66
CA LEU A 222 -88.11 22.13 25.89
C LEU A 222 -87.03 22.74 26.80
N ALA A 223 -87.42 23.45 27.86
CA ALA A 223 -86.49 24.02 28.83
C ALA A 223 -85.75 22.92 29.63
N GLU A 224 -86.45 21.89 30.11
CA GLU A 224 -85.81 20.70 30.71
C GLU A 224 -84.79 20.07 29.76
N LYS A 225 -85.14 19.91 28.48
CA LYS A 225 -84.26 19.29 27.49
C LYS A 225 -83.04 20.15 27.16
N ASN A 226 -83.22 21.46 27.06
CA ASN A 226 -82.14 22.42 26.84
C ASN A 226 -81.14 22.41 27.99
N ASN A 227 -81.61 22.38 29.25
CA ASN A 227 -80.76 22.27 30.43
C ASN A 227 -79.93 20.97 30.40
N SER A 228 -80.57 19.84 30.05
CA SER A 228 -79.87 18.55 29.89
C SER A 228 -78.77 18.60 28.81
N ILE A 229 -79.01 19.32 27.70
CA ILE A 229 -78.01 19.52 26.63
C ILE A 229 -76.85 20.40 27.10
N ASP A 230 -77.11 21.47 27.88
CA ASP A 230 -76.04 22.31 28.44
C ASP A 230 -75.11 21.51 29.37
N THR A 231 -75.70 20.66 30.22
CA THR A 231 -74.95 19.77 31.12
C THR A 231 -74.23 18.60 30.43
N ALA A 232 -74.38 18.41 29.12
CA ALA A 232 -73.66 17.36 28.40
C ALA A 232 -72.14 17.62 28.45
N PRO A 233 -71.32 16.72 29.05
CA PRO A 233 -69.92 17.03 29.36
C PRO A 233 -68.97 16.93 28.16
N ASN A 234 -69.30 16.10 27.16
CA ASN A 234 -68.39 15.78 26.06
C ASN A 234 -68.53 16.71 24.84
N LEU A 235 -69.73 17.25 24.60
CA LEU A 235 -70.06 18.05 23.40
C LEU A 235 -69.45 19.44 23.44
N THR A 236 -69.06 19.95 22.27
CA THR A 236 -68.69 21.37 22.12
C THR A 236 -69.93 22.28 22.12
N ASP A 237 -69.75 23.57 22.40
CA ASP A 237 -70.84 24.53 22.43
C ASP A 237 -71.54 24.68 21.06
N GLU A 238 -70.83 24.48 19.94
CA GLU A 238 -71.44 24.35 18.61
C GLU A 238 -72.36 23.12 18.48
N GLU A 239 -71.91 21.96 18.98
CA GLU A 239 -72.69 20.72 18.97
C GLU A 239 -73.93 20.85 19.87
N LYS A 240 -73.78 21.42 21.07
CA LYS A 240 -74.91 21.73 21.98
C LYS A 240 -75.91 22.67 21.32
N LYS A 241 -75.44 23.72 20.65
CA LYS A 241 -76.29 24.68 19.91
C LYS A 241 -77.06 24.00 18.76
N ALA A 242 -76.45 23.07 18.05
CA ALA A 242 -77.12 22.29 17.00
C ALA A 242 -78.23 21.39 17.57
N VAL A 243 -77.95 20.66 18.66
CA VAL A 243 -78.93 19.78 19.32
C VAL A 243 -80.08 20.57 19.96
N LYS A 244 -79.82 21.78 20.50
CA LYS A 244 -80.87 22.72 20.93
C LYS A 244 -81.77 23.18 19.78
N GLY A 245 -81.22 23.38 18.59
CA GLY A 245 -81.99 23.68 17.37
C GLY A 245 -82.93 22.53 16.98
N GLN A 246 -82.47 21.28 17.11
CA GLN A 246 -83.32 20.10 16.93
C GLN A 246 -84.44 20.03 17.97
N ALA A 247 -84.13 20.25 19.27
CA ALA A 247 -85.13 20.25 20.34
C ALA A 247 -86.23 21.29 20.11
N LYS A 248 -85.85 22.52 19.71
CA LYS A 248 -86.81 23.57 19.34
C LYS A 248 -87.67 23.17 18.14
N THR A 249 -87.10 22.52 17.13
CA THR A 249 -87.85 22.07 15.95
C THR A 249 -88.95 21.06 16.31
N VAL A 250 -88.68 20.14 17.25
CA VAL A 250 -89.69 19.21 17.79
C VAL A 250 -90.77 19.96 18.57
N ALA A 251 -90.38 20.93 19.41
CA ALA A 251 -91.33 21.74 20.18
C ALA A 251 -92.24 22.62 19.30
N ASP A 252 -91.70 23.30 18.28
CA ASP A 252 -92.49 24.10 17.33
C ASP A 252 -93.47 23.22 16.53
N SER A 253 -93.08 21.99 16.20
CA SER A 253 -93.95 21.00 15.58
C SER A 253 -95.11 20.60 16.51
N ALA A 254 -94.83 20.39 17.79
CA ALA A 254 -95.87 20.09 18.79
C ALA A 254 -96.84 21.27 19.01
N LYS A 255 -96.34 22.51 19.10
CA LYS A 255 -97.19 23.72 19.17
C LYS A 255 -98.06 23.89 17.94
N THR A 256 -97.56 23.50 16.76
CA THR A 256 -98.34 23.49 15.52
C THR A 256 -99.48 22.48 15.59
N ALA A 257 -99.23 21.27 16.11
CA ALA A 257 -100.28 20.27 16.33
C ALA A 257 -101.34 20.73 17.36
N ILE A 258 -100.92 21.30 18.49
CA ILE A 258 -101.81 21.91 19.51
C ILE A 258 -102.65 23.03 18.90
N SER A 259 -102.07 23.87 18.03
CA SER A 259 -102.80 24.94 17.35
C SER A 259 -103.90 24.39 16.43
N ASN A 260 -103.62 23.31 15.70
CA ASN A 260 -104.53 22.69 14.73
C ASN A 260 -105.60 21.75 15.34
N ALA A 261 -105.46 21.39 16.61
CA ALA A 261 -106.39 20.57 17.39
C ALA A 261 -107.80 21.18 17.44
N LYS A 262 -108.86 20.35 17.40
CA LYS A 262 -110.27 20.80 17.35
C LYS A 262 -111.05 20.48 18.62
N THR A 263 -110.58 19.52 19.40
CA THR A 263 -111.16 19.08 20.67
C THR A 263 -110.12 19.11 21.79
N GLY A 264 -110.55 19.15 23.06
CA GLY A 264 -109.63 19.07 24.20
C GLY A 264 -108.85 17.75 24.23
N THR A 265 -109.42 16.66 23.70
CA THR A 265 -108.75 15.38 23.51
C THR A 265 -107.65 15.42 22.43
N ASP A 266 -107.85 16.17 21.34
CA ASP A 266 -106.79 16.39 20.34
C ASP A 266 -105.62 17.20 20.95
N VAL A 267 -105.95 18.22 21.76
CA VAL A 267 -104.97 19.06 22.47
C VAL A 267 -104.15 18.23 23.45
N GLU A 268 -104.81 17.41 24.27
CA GLU A 268 -104.16 16.54 25.25
C GLU A 268 -103.26 15.49 24.58
N SER A 269 -103.70 14.90 23.46
CA SER A 269 -102.91 13.99 22.63
C SER A 269 -101.67 14.69 22.05
N ALA A 270 -101.85 15.84 21.39
CA ALA A 270 -100.75 16.62 20.82
C ALA A 270 -99.74 17.10 21.87
N LYS A 271 -100.23 17.48 23.07
CA LYS A 271 -99.38 17.81 24.23
C LYS A 271 -98.54 16.61 24.65
N ASN A 272 -99.16 15.45 24.90
CA ASN A 272 -98.46 14.29 25.44
C ASN A 272 -97.44 13.73 24.44
N THR A 273 -97.81 13.55 23.18
CA THR A 273 -96.86 13.15 22.11
C THR A 273 -95.75 14.20 21.91
N GLY A 274 -96.06 15.49 22.02
CA GLY A 274 -95.06 16.55 21.93
C GLY A 274 -94.04 16.53 23.08
N VAL A 275 -94.50 16.45 24.33
CA VAL A 275 -93.65 16.33 25.52
C VAL A 275 -92.79 15.07 25.45
N GLU A 276 -93.38 13.94 25.06
CA GLU A 276 -92.67 12.67 24.91
C GLU A 276 -91.57 12.76 23.84
N ASN A 277 -91.87 13.29 22.65
CA ASN A 277 -90.89 13.44 21.57
C ASN A 277 -89.72 14.35 21.97
N ILE A 278 -89.96 15.43 22.72
CA ILE A 278 -88.89 16.31 23.24
C ILE A 278 -88.03 15.56 24.27
N LYS A 279 -88.64 14.80 25.19
CA LYS A 279 -87.93 14.03 26.21
C LYS A 279 -87.10 12.90 25.59
N ASN A 280 -87.67 12.19 24.61
CA ASN A 280 -87.04 11.06 23.94
C ASN A 280 -86.03 11.46 22.84
N MET A 281 -85.95 12.73 22.43
CA MET A 281 -84.94 13.20 21.47
C MET A 281 -83.51 12.85 21.98
N PRO A 282 -82.66 12.19 21.20
CA PRO A 282 -81.32 11.81 21.67
C PRO A 282 -80.44 13.03 21.95
N ILE A 283 -79.62 12.93 23.00
CA ILE A 283 -78.47 13.82 23.23
C ILE A 283 -77.22 13.01 22.88
N PRO A 284 -76.38 13.43 21.91
CA PRO A 284 -75.18 12.68 21.57
C PRO A 284 -74.22 12.57 22.76
N THR A 285 -73.72 11.36 23.02
CA THR A 285 -72.86 11.07 24.17
C THR A 285 -71.37 11.33 23.91
N ALA A 286 -70.97 11.46 22.65
CA ALA A 286 -69.62 11.77 22.21
C ALA A 286 -69.64 12.96 21.22
N SER A 287 -68.60 13.77 21.26
CA SER A 287 -68.36 14.85 20.29
C SER A 287 -67.76 14.27 19.02
N LYS A 288 -68.30 14.64 17.85
CA LYS A 288 -67.66 14.29 16.58
C LYS A 288 -66.39 15.11 16.38
N THR A 289 -66.40 16.41 16.73
CA THR A 289 -65.23 17.27 16.56
C THR A 289 -64.02 16.75 17.35
N LYS A 290 -64.22 16.29 18.60
CA LYS A 290 -63.14 15.73 19.43
C LYS A 290 -62.63 14.40 18.88
N ASN A 291 -63.52 13.50 18.46
CA ASN A 291 -63.12 12.21 17.88
C ASN A 291 -62.32 12.40 16.57
N ASP A 292 -62.80 13.23 15.65
CA ASP A 292 -62.11 13.56 14.39
C ASP A 292 -60.77 14.28 14.62
N ALA A 293 -60.61 14.96 15.76
CA ALA A 293 -59.35 15.59 16.15
C ALA A 293 -58.34 14.58 16.71
N ASN A 294 -58.78 13.68 17.60
CA ASN A 294 -57.97 12.61 18.16
C ASN A 294 -57.46 11.66 17.07
N SER A 295 -58.33 11.07 16.25
CA SER A 295 -57.90 10.11 15.20
C SER A 295 -56.92 10.72 14.18
N ALA A 296 -56.94 12.04 13.99
CA ALA A 296 -55.98 12.74 13.15
C ALA A 296 -54.64 13.02 13.85
N LEU A 297 -54.60 13.15 15.19
CA LEU A 297 -53.34 13.11 15.96
C LEU A 297 -52.75 11.71 15.93
N ASP A 298 -53.57 10.67 16.15
CA ASP A 298 -53.13 9.27 16.14
C ASP A 298 -52.50 8.92 14.78
N THR A 299 -53.17 9.26 13.68
CA THR A 299 -52.64 9.11 12.30
C THR A 299 -51.32 9.88 12.08
N THR A 300 -51.16 11.05 12.72
CA THR A 300 -49.92 11.84 12.63
C THR A 300 -48.79 11.18 13.43
N ALA A 301 -49.11 10.66 14.61
CA ALA A 301 -48.18 9.99 15.51
C ALA A 301 -47.65 8.69 14.90
N ASP A 302 -48.52 7.86 14.32
CA ASP A 302 -48.10 6.61 13.67
C ASP A 302 -47.15 6.86 12.50
N ALA A 303 -47.45 7.86 11.64
CA ALA A 303 -46.54 8.27 10.57
C ALA A 303 -45.19 8.80 11.09
N ALA A 304 -45.20 9.55 12.20
CA ALA A 304 -44.00 10.06 12.85
C ALA A 304 -43.15 8.94 13.49
N LYS A 305 -43.79 7.94 14.11
CA LYS A 305 -43.14 6.74 14.66
C LYS A 305 -42.54 5.87 13.54
N GLN A 306 -43.23 5.72 12.41
CA GLN A 306 -42.70 5.00 11.24
C GLN A 306 -41.44 5.68 10.68
N ALA A 307 -41.44 7.01 10.54
CA ALA A 307 -40.25 7.75 10.11
C ALA A 307 -39.05 7.55 11.08
N ILE A 308 -39.30 7.45 12.39
CA ILE A 308 -38.29 7.12 13.40
C ILE A 308 -37.78 5.67 13.25
N ASP A 309 -38.65 4.71 12.91
CA ASP A 309 -38.23 3.34 12.60
C ASP A 309 -37.35 3.27 11.34
N GLU A 310 -37.65 4.05 10.32
CA GLU A 310 -36.89 4.13 9.06
C GLU A 310 -35.57 4.92 9.19
N THR A 311 -35.41 5.74 10.25
CA THR A 311 -34.20 6.53 10.52
C THR A 311 -32.99 5.62 10.73
N SER A 312 -31.90 5.79 9.97
CA SER A 312 -30.82 4.80 9.86
C SER A 312 -29.73 4.92 10.94
N GLY A 313 -29.44 6.14 11.40
CA GLY A 313 -28.35 6.43 12.33
C GLY A 313 -28.69 6.35 13.82
N LEU A 314 -29.91 5.94 14.19
CA LEU A 314 -30.34 5.85 15.60
C LEU A 314 -30.31 4.41 16.14
N THR A 315 -29.92 4.25 17.41
CA THR A 315 -30.05 2.96 18.12
C THR A 315 -31.52 2.61 18.40
N ALA A 316 -31.80 1.35 18.71
CA ALA A 316 -33.14 0.90 19.11
C ALA A 316 -33.67 1.70 20.32
N ASP A 317 -32.82 1.96 21.32
CA ASP A 317 -33.18 2.70 22.53
C ASP A 317 -33.48 4.18 22.22
N GLN A 318 -32.70 4.81 21.32
CA GLN A 318 -32.95 6.17 20.85
C GLN A 318 -34.28 6.26 20.09
N LYS A 319 -34.57 5.28 19.21
CA LYS A 319 -35.86 5.18 18.50
C LYS A 319 -37.01 5.02 19.48
N GLN A 320 -36.91 4.12 20.45
CA GLN A 320 -37.98 3.92 21.43
C GLN A 320 -38.20 5.18 22.27
N THR A 321 -37.15 5.82 22.76
CA THR A 321 -37.22 7.09 23.49
C THR A 321 -37.98 8.17 22.70
N ALA A 322 -37.76 8.27 21.39
CA ALA A 322 -38.47 9.21 20.53
C ALA A 322 -39.95 8.80 20.29
N LYS A 323 -40.28 7.50 20.21
CA LYS A 323 -41.68 7.03 20.14
C LYS A 323 -42.43 7.30 21.44
N ASP A 324 -41.81 7.05 22.60
CA ASP A 324 -42.39 7.30 23.92
C ASP A 324 -42.69 8.81 24.12
N GLN A 325 -41.81 9.68 23.63
CA GLN A 325 -42.04 11.14 23.61
C GLN A 325 -43.20 11.55 22.68
N ILE A 326 -43.40 10.87 21.55
CA ILE A 326 -44.58 11.05 20.69
C ILE A 326 -45.85 10.60 21.41
N ASP A 327 -45.84 9.44 22.08
CA ASP A 327 -47.01 8.94 22.82
C ASP A 327 -47.39 9.86 24.00
N GLN A 328 -46.42 10.46 24.69
CA GLN A 328 -46.69 11.51 25.68
C GLN A 328 -47.30 12.76 25.01
N ALA A 329 -46.76 13.21 23.86
CA ALA A 329 -47.27 14.37 23.14
C ALA A 329 -48.72 14.17 22.63
N VAL A 330 -49.06 12.95 22.18
CA VAL A 330 -50.44 12.55 21.84
C VAL A 330 -51.33 12.58 23.07
N THR A 331 -50.91 11.94 24.17
CA THR A 331 -51.68 11.87 25.42
C THR A 331 -52.02 13.27 25.96
N ASP A 332 -51.02 14.15 26.00
CA ASP A 332 -51.16 15.56 26.39
C ASP A 332 -52.14 16.34 25.49
N ALA A 333 -52.16 16.05 24.19
CA ALA A 333 -53.00 16.73 23.22
C ALA A 333 -54.44 16.20 23.23
N GLN A 334 -54.63 14.88 23.30
CA GLN A 334 -55.94 14.23 23.50
C GLN A 334 -56.60 14.71 24.80
N GLY A 335 -55.85 14.86 25.89
CA GLY A 335 -56.35 15.43 27.14
C GLY A 335 -56.82 16.88 27.01
N LYS A 336 -56.10 17.70 26.23
CA LYS A 336 -56.51 19.08 25.91
C LYS A 336 -57.75 19.13 25.00
N ILE A 337 -57.86 18.22 24.02
CA ILE A 337 -59.04 18.08 23.14
C ILE A 337 -60.28 17.65 23.95
N GLN A 338 -60.15 16.68 24.85
CA GLN A 338 -61.26 16.22 25.69
C GLN A 338 -61.82 17.36 26.56
N ASN A 339 -60.94 18.19 27.11
CA ASN A 339 -61.29 19.32 27.99
C ASN A 339 -61.73 20.60 27.26
N ALA A 340 -61.65 20.66 25.92
CA ALA A 340 -62.09 21.84 25.16
C ALA A 340 -63.62 22.01 25.18
N SER A 341 -64.09 23.25 25.40
CA SER A 341 -65.51 23.62 25.41
C SER A 341 -66.08 23.93 24.02
N ASP A 342 -65.26 24.43 23.10
CA ASP A 342 -65.68 24.84 21.75
C ASP A 342 -64.82 24.17 20.66
N ASN A 343 -65.28 24.28 19.41
CA ASN A 343 -64.54 23.74 18.26
C ASN A 343 -63.17 24.41 18.03
N LYS A 344 -62.94 25.63 18.54
CA LYS A 344 -61.65 26.34 18.40
C LYS A 344 -60.61 25.73 19.35
N GLY A 345 -60.94 25.50 20.61
CA GLY A 345 -60.07 24.84 21.58
C GLY A 345 -59.65 23.43 21.14
N VAL A 346 -60.56 22.69 20.49
CA VAL A 346 -60.22 21.40 19.86
C VAL A 346 -59.19 21.58 18.72
N ALA A 347 -59.37 22.59 17.87
CA ALA A 347 -58.44 22.88 16.77
C ALA A 347 -57.06 23.37 17.27
N ASP A 348 -57.04 24.27 18.26
CA ASP A 348 -55.81 24.76 18.90
C ASP A 348 -55.04 23.62 19.58
N ALA A 349 -55.74 22.75 20.34
CA ALA A 349 -55.14 21.61 21.01
C ALA A 349 -54.57 20.58 20.01
N LYS A 350 -55.28 20.32 18.91
CA LYS A 350 -54.80 19.48 17.80
C LYS A 350 -53.55 20.08 17.13
N ALA A 351 -53.53 21.39 16.89
CA ALA A 351 -52.37 22.07 16.31
C ALA A 351 -51.14 22.03 17.24
N ALA A 352 -51.34 22.26 18.54
CA ALA A 352 -50.29 22.12 19.56
C ALA A 352 -49.77 20.68 19.68
N GLY A 353 -50.66 19.68 19.59
CA GLY A 353 -50.29 18.27 19.54
C GLY A 353 -49.42 17.93 18.33
N LYS A 354 -49.83 18.36 17.13
CA LYS A 354 -48.99 18.19 15.93
C LYS A 354 -47.63 18.86 16.09
N LEU A 355 -47.58 20.08 16.62
CA LEU A 355 -46.32 20.78 16.85
C LEU A 355 -45.39 20.00 17.79
N ALA A 356 -45.91 19.41 18.86
CA ALA A 356 -45.13 18.59 19.78
C ALA A 356 -44.60 17.30 19.10
N ILE A 357 -45.43 16.60 18.32
CA ILE A 357 -45.01 15.40 17.56
C ILE A 357 -43.89 15.76 16.56
N ASP A 358 -44.10 16.82 15.76
CA ASP A 358 -43.11 17.27 14.75
C ASP A 358 -41.77 17.64 15.39
N LYS A 359 -41.76 18.25 16.60
CA LYS A 359 -40.52 18.54 17.34
C LYS A 359 -39.73 17.28 17.70
N VAL A 360 -40.40 16.21 18.11
CA VAL A 360 -39.72 14.95 18.48
C VAL A 360 -39.11 14.30 17.24
N SER A 361 -39.83 14.22 16.13
CA SER A 361 -39.29 13.73 14.86
C SER A 361 -38.13 14.60 14.33
N ALA A 362 -38.21 15.92 14.51
CA ALA A 362 -37.13 16.83 14.14
C ALA A 362 -35.86 16.60 14.99
N LYS A 363 -36.00 16.37 16.30
CA LYS A 363 -34.88 16.03 17.18
C LYS A 363 -34.24 14.69 16.81
N ALA A 364 -35.04 13.67 16.50
CA ALA A 364 -34.55 12.38 16.03
C ALA A 364 -33.67 12.49 14.76
N ALA A 365 -34.01 13.40 13.82
CA ALA A 365 -33.19 13.68 12.65
C ALA A 365 -31.87 14.41 12.97
N ILE A 366 -31.84 15.26 14.00
CA ILE A 366 -30.60 15.87 14.52
C ILE A 366 -29.71 14.80 15.16
N ASP A 367 -30.28 13.89 15.94
CA ASP A 367 -29.52 12.79 16.55
C ASP A 367 -28.98 11.78 15.51
N GLU A 368 -29.69 11.53 14.40
CA GLU A 368 -29.13 10.81 13.25
C GLU A 368 -27.94 11.56 12.63
N ALA A 369 -28.06 12.87 12.38
CA ALA A 369 -26.97 13.65 11.80
C ALA A 369 -25.72 13.67 12.71
N LEU A 370 -25.92 13.81 14.02
CA LEU A 370 -24.88 13.73 15.04
C LEU A 370 -24.20 12.35 15.05
N ASN A 371 -24.97 11.27 15.13
CA ASN A 371 -24.43 9.90 15.14
C ASN A 371 -23.65 9.60 13.85
N ASN A 372 -24.18 10.00 12.69
CA ASN A 372 -23.54 9.81 11.40
C ASN A 372 -22.23 10.62 11.27
N LYS A 373 -22.21 11.88 11.72
CA LYS A 373 -20.99 12.71 11.69
C LYS A 373 -19.93 12.21 12.67
N LYS A 374 -20.31 11.78 13.88
CA LYS A 374 -19.40 11.11 14.83
C LYS A 374 -18.86 9.79 14.28
N SER A 375 -19.70 9.00 13.60
CA SER A 375 -19.26 7.80 12.88
C SER A 375 -18.25 8.11 11.76
N ALA A 376 -18.38 9.25 11.07
CA ALA A 376 -17.40 9.68 10.07
C ALA A 376 -16.06 10.11 10.70
N ILE A 377 -16.09 10.85 11.81
CA ILE A 377 -14.88 11.23 12.57
C ILE A 377 -14.16 9.97 13.09
N ALA A 378 -14.88 8.96 13.57
CA ALA A 378 -14.31 7.69 14.05
C ALA A 378 -13.73 6.78 12.95
N LYS A 379 -13.92 7.11 11.66
CA LYS A 379 -13.41 6.31 10.51
C LYS A 379 -12.11 6.85 9.89
N VAL A 380 -11.72 8.08 10.20
CA VAL A 380 -10.45 8.68 9.75
C VAL A 380 -9.33 8.42 10.76
N PRO A 381 -8.06 8.29 10.34
CA PRO A 381 -6.96 7.79 11.18
C PRO A 381 -6.38 8.83 12.17
N LEU A 382 -7.22 9.75 12.66
CA LEU A 382 -6.88 10.81 13.60
C LEU A 382 -6.40 10.26 14.95
N THR A 383 -5.66 11.09 15.71
CA THR A 383 -5.42 10.83 17.13
C THR A 383 -6.64 11.23 17.97
N ALA A 384 -6.71 10.74 19.21
CA ALA A 384 -7.77 11.11 20.16
C ALA A 384 -7.80 12.63 20.42
N GLU A 385 -6.61 13.25 20.44
CA GLU A 385 -6.43 14.70 20.61
C GLU A 385 -6.96 15.49 19.38
N GLU A 386 -6.73 15.01 18.16
CA GLU A 386 -7.28 15.61 16.92
C GLU A 386 -8.80 15.37 16.80
N ALA A 387 -9.30 14.20 17.19
CA ALA A 387 -10.70 13.81 17.05
C ALA A 387 -11.62 14.46 18.10
N LYS A 388 -11.13 14.76 19.31
CA LYS A 388 -11.95 15.35 20.38
C LYS A 388 -12.63 16.68 19.98
N PRO A 389 -11.92 17.74 19.54
CA PRO A 389 -12.56 19.02 19.23
C PRO A 389 -13.58 18.94 18.08
N LEU A 390 -13.42 17.98 17.17
CA LEU A 390 -14.43 17.70 16.13
C LEU A 390 -15.70 17.10 16.73
N ASN A 391 -15.58 16.15 17.67
CA ASN A 391 -16.74 15.58 18.36
C ASN A 391 -17.43 16.61 19.26
N ASP A 392 -16.67 17.43 19.99
CA ASP A 392 -17.20 18.52 20.83
C ASP A 392 -18.03 19.52 19.99
N LEU A 393 -17.56 19.86 18.78
CA LEU A 393 -18.27 20.75 17.85
C LEU A 393 -19.55 20.12 17.28
N VAL A 394 -19.57 18.81 17.05
CA VAL A 394 -20.77 18.08 16.62
C VAL A 394 -21.85 18.09 17.70
N ASP A 395 -21.47 17.88 18.96
CA ASP A 395 -22.39 17.99 20.10
C ASP A 395 -22.94 19.43 20.22
N GLN A 396 -22.06 20.44 20.15
CA GLN A 396 -22.45 21.85 20.24
C GLN A 396 -23.50 22.26 19.19
N GLU A 397 -23.31 21.88 17.91
CA GLU A 397 -24.27 22.25 16.86
C GLU A 397 -25.55 21.40 16.90
N ALA A 398 -25.51 20.17 17.41
CA ALA A 398 -26.70 19.37 17.66
C ALA A 398 -27.55 19.92 18.82
N ASP A 399 -26.92 20.32 19.93
CA ASP A 399 -27.63 20.93 21.06
C ASP A 399 -28.19 22.31 20.71
N ALA A 400 -27.46 23.12 19.92
CA ALA A 400 -27.98 24.37 19.37
C ALA A 400 -29.20 24.15 18.45
N ALA A 401 -29.18 23.10 17.62
CA ALA A 401 -30.32 22.74 16.78
C ALA A 401 -31.52 22.22 17.60
N LYS A 402 -31.29 21.40 18.63
CA LYS A 402 -32.33 20.92 19.55
C LYS A 402 -33.01 22.06 20.29
N ALA A 403 -32.23 23.04 20.78
CA ALA A 403 -32.76 24.26 21.41
C ALA A 403 -33.62 25.08 20.43
N ALA A 404 -33.16 25.29 19.19
CA ALA A 404 -33.94 25.99 18.17
C ALA A 404 -35.25 25.25 17.79
N ILE A 405 -35.28 23.92 17.88
CA ILE A 405 -36.50 23.11 17.73
C ILE A 405 -37.43 23.27 18.94
N ASP A 406 -36.90 23.38 20.16
CA ASP A 406 -37.70 23.63 21.36
C ASP A 406 -38.31 25.04 21.40
N ASP A 407 -37.59 26.07 20.95
CA ASP A 407 -38.10 27.45 20.84
C ASP A 407 -39.14 27.61 19.70
N ALA A 408 -39.18 26.69 18.73
CA ALA A 408 -40.06 26.81 17.56
C ALA A 408 -41.56 26.79 17.92
N THR A 409 -42.29 27.83 17.52
CA THR A 409 -43.74 27.98 17.82
C THR A 409 -44.67 27.47 16.71
N THR A 410 -44.12 27.05 15.56
CA THR A 410 -44.90 26.49 14.44
C THR A 410 -44.12 25.40 13.71
N ASN A 411 -44.84 24.50 13.03
CA ASN A 411 -44.28 23.34 12.33
C ASN A 411 -43.28 23.76 11.23
N ALA A 412 -43.52 24.89 10.56
CA ALA A 412 -42.61 25.45 9.56
C ALA A 412 -41.27 25.92 10.17
N VAL A 413 -41.30 26.44 11.41
CA VAL A 413 -40.07 26.83 12.13
C VAL A 413 -39.33 25.61 12.66
N VAL A 414 -40.04 24.56 13.10
CA VAL A 414 -39.45 23.25 13.44
C VAL A 414 -38.69 22.66 12.25
N GLU A 415 -39.31 22.62 11.07
CA GLU A 415 -38.67 22.14 9.84
C GLU A 415 -37.46 22.99 9.44
N ALA A 416 -37.52 24.31 9.57
CA ALA A 416 -36.40 25.19 9.29
C ALA A 416 -35.23 24.97 10.26
N ALA A 417 -35.50 24.85 11.57
CA ALA A 417 -34.50 24.59 12.60
C ALA A 417 -33.83 23.22 12.41
N LYS A 418 -34.63 22.18 12.13
CA LYS A 418 -34.15 20.83 11.76
C LYS A 418 -33.18 20.90 10.57
N ASN A 419 -33.62 21.48 9.45
CA ASN A 419 -32.84 21.48 8.22
C ASN A 419 -31.53 22.28 8.37
N THR A 420 -31.57 23.42 9.08
CA THR A 420 -30.38 24.22 9.40
C THR A 420 -29.41 23.45 10.30
N GLY A 421 -29.92 22.75 11.32
CA GLY A 421 -29.10 21.93 12.22
C GLY A 421 -28.42 20.75 11.51
N VAL A 422 -29.18 20.00 10.72
CA VAL A 422 -28.65 18.89 9.88
C VAL A 422 -27.60 19.41 8.90
N GLU A 423 -27.85 20.55 8.23
CA GLU A 423 -26.88 21.16 7.32
C GLU A 423 -25.58 21.54 8.03
N LYS A 424 -25.67 22.25 9.16
CA LYS A 424 -24.51 22.63 9.96
C LYS A 424 -23.67 21.43 10.39
N ILE A 425 -24.30 20.42 10.98
CA ILE A 425 -23.61 19.19 11.44
C ILE A 425 -22.92 18.51 10.26
N ASN A 426 -23.62 18.37 9.13
CA ASN A 426 -23.06 17.76 7.92
C ASN A 426 -21.91 18.57 7.32
N ASN A 427 -21.92 19.90 7.45
CA ASN A 427 -20.87 20.79 6.98
C ASN A 427 -19.64 20.88 7.91
N ILE A 428 -19.64 20.23 9.09
CA ILE A 428 -18.43 20.09 9.93
C ILE A 428 -17.36 19.31 9.14
N ASN A 429 -16.26 20.00 8.82
CA ASN A 429 -15.16 19.44 8.02
C ASN A 429 -14.35 18.43 8.83
N VAL A 430 -14.28 17.19 8.33
CA VAL A 430 -13.48 16.11 8.93
C VAL A 430 -12.19 15.93 8.11
N PRO A 431 -10.99 16.12 8.69
CA PRO A 431 -9.72 15.90 7.98
C PRO A 431 -9.55 14.44 7.55
N THR A 432 -8.94 14.23 6.38
CA THR A 432 -8.71 12.89 5.82
C THR A 432 -7.45 12.19 6.35
N THR A 433 -6.50 12.94 6.90
CA THR A 433 -5.28 12.43 7.54
C THR A 433 -5.02 13.12 8.88
N SER A 434 -4.13 12.52 9.67
CA SER A 434 -3.64 13.07 10.94
C SER A 434 -2.38 13.89 10.70
N ALA A 435 -2.40 15.17 11.07
CA ALA A 435 -1.26 16.06 10.93
C ALA A 435 -0.09 15.60 11.82
N THR A 436 -0.39 15.09 13.02
CA THR A 436 0.63 14.52 13.92
C THR A 436 1.29 13.28 13.30
N LYS A 437 0.51 12.37 12.71
CA LYS A 437 1.07 11.18 12.04
C LYS A 437 1.85 11.52 10.78
N ASP A 438 1.41 12.46 9.97
CA ASP A 438 2.08 12.81 8.73
C ASP A 438 3.43 13.52 9.00
N ALA A 439 3.48 14.40 10.00
CA ALA A 439 4.73 14.97 10.51
C ALA A 439 5.69 13.89 11.06
N ALA A 440 5.16 12.87 11.76
CA ALA A 440 5.95 11.75 12.25
C ALA A 440 6.51 10.87 11.11
N LYS A 441 5.71 10.55 10.08
CA LYS A 441 6.18 9.79 8.90
C LYS A 441 7.29 10.54 8.15
N ASN A 442 7.16 11.85 7.98
CA ASN A 442 8.19 12.68 7.35
C ASN A 442 9.53 12.65 8.11
N ALA A 443 9.51 12.54 9.44
CA ALA A 443 10.74 12.39 10.24
C ALA A 443 11.39 11.00 10.08
N ILE A 444 10.59 9.93 9.89
CA ILE A 444 11.11 8.61 9.52
C ILE A 444 11.81 8.67 8.15
N ASP A 445 11.19 9.31 7.16
CA ASP A 445 11.77 9.41 5.81
C ASP A 445 13.05 10.24 5.76
N GLN A 446 13.17 11.29 6.57
CA GLN A 446 14.41 12.06 6.71
C GLN A 446 15.53 11.24 7.35
N ALA A 447 15.23 10.45 8.39
CA ALA A 447 16.22 9.55 9.01
C ALA A 447 16.69 8.46 8.03
N ALA A 448 15.76 7.92 7.23
CA ALA A 448 16.06 6.96 6.18
C ALA A 448 16.99 7.54 5.10
N GLN A 449 16.64 8.72 4.56
CA GLN A 449 17.48 9.42 3.55
C GLN A 449 18.88 9.71 4.08
N ALA A 450 19.01 10.13 5.35
CA ALA A 450 20.31 10.37 5.97
C ALA A 450 21.14 9.08 6.13
N LYS A 451 20.50 7.95 6.49
CA LYS A 451 21.17 6.65 6.60
C LYS A 451 21.56 6.09 5.22
N ASP A 452 20.69 6.19 4.23
CA ASP A 452 20.94 5.77 2.85
C ASP A 452 22.08 6.55 2.20
N ALA A 453 22.17 7.86 2.44
CA ALA A 453 23.29 8.68 1.99
C ALA A 453 24.63 8.26 2.64
N ALA A 454 24.61 7.88 3.93
CA ALA A 454 25.79 7.34 4.60
C ALA A 454 26.20 5.95 4.07
N ILE A 455 25.22 5.12 3.67
CA ILE A 455 25.49 3.84 2.98
C ILE A 455 26.10 4.09 1.59
N ASP A 456 25.55 5.03 0.80
CA ASP A 456 26.08 5.36 -0.52
C ASP A 456 27.52 5.89 -0.47
N ALA A 457 27.85 6.69 0.55
CA ALA A 457 29.19 7.25 0.76
C ALA A 457 30.26 6.23 1.25
N SER A 458 29.87 5.01 1.61
CA SER A 458 30.82 3.97 2.07
C SER A 458 31.64 3.33 0.93
N ASN A 459 32.74 2.64 1.26
CA ASN A 459 33.58 1.92 0.27
C ASN A 459 33.04 0.51 -0.08
N LEU A 460 31.82 0.19 0.34
CA LEU A 460 31.12 -1.07 0.08
C LEU A 460 30.81 -1.26 -1.42
N THR A 461 30.63 -2.51 -1.85
CA THR A 461 30.14 -2.84 -3.19
C THR A 461 28.65 -2.49 -3.35
N ALA A 462 28.18 -2.38 -4.59
CA ALA A 462 26.77 -2.08 -4.87
C ALA A 462 25.83 -3.14 -4.28
N GLU A 463 26.27 -4.39 -4.26
CA GLU A 463 25.57 -5.52 -3.65
C GLU A 463 25.47 -5.38 -2.12
N GLU A 464 26.60 -5.15 -1.43
CA GLU A 464 26.64 -4.88 0.03
C GLU A 464 25.76 -3.67 0.41
N LYS A 465 25.77 -2.59 -0.39
CA LYS A 465 24.94 -1.39 -0.18
C LYS A 465 23.45 -1.67 -0.35
N ALA A 466 23.07 -2.53 -1.30
CA ALA A 466 21.67 -2.83 -1.59
C ALA A 466 20.98 -3.57 -0.43
N ASP A 467 21.64 -4.57 0.16
CA ASP A 467 21.06 -5.28 1.32
C ASP A 467 21.03 -4.39 2.59
N LEU A 468 22.00 -3.48 2.79
CA LEU A 468 21.93 -2.47 3.84
C LEU A 468 20.74 -1.52 3.67
N LYS A 469 20.50 -0.99 2.46
CA LYS A 469 19.33 -0.14 2.16
C LYS A 469 18.00 -0.87 2.32
N LYS A 470 17.96 -2.15 1.98
CA LYS A 470 16.81 -3.03 2.22
C LYS A 470 16.53 -3.20 3.72
N THR A 471 17.55 -3.25 4.57
CA THR A 471 17.39 -3.20 6.03
C THR A 471 16.81 -1.85 6.50
N VAL A 472 17.29 -0.72 5.95
CA VAL A 472 16.70 0.62 6.23
C VAL A 472 15.22 0.66 5.86
N ALA A 473 14.87 0.20 4.66
CA ALA A 473 13.48 0.17 4.18
C ALA A 473 12.55 -0.69 5.06
N GLY A 474 13.03 -1.82 5.59
CA GLY A 474 12.28 -2.66 6.52
C GLY A 474 11.96 -1.98 7.85
N GLU A 475 12.93 -1.24 8.43
CA GLU A 475 12.68 -0.48 9.66
C GLU A 475 11.85 0.79 9.41
N VAL A 476 11.95 1.42 8.23
CA VAL A 476 11.02 2.49 7.79
C VAL A 476 9.58 1.97 7.74
N GLN A 477 9.34 0.83 7.12
CA GLN A 477 8.00 0.24 7.02
C GLN A 477 7.45 -0.13 8.41
N THR A 478 8.29 -0.71 9.27
CA THR A 478 7.95 -1.03 10.67
C THR A 478 7.60 0.23 11.47
N ALA A 479 8.40 1.30 11.35
CA ALA A 479 8.17 2.55 12.05
C ALA A 479 6.88 3.26 11.57
N LYS A 480 6.61 3.26 10.26
CA LYS A 480 5.38 3.84 9.70
C LYS A 480 4.13 3.08 10.16
N GLY A 481 4.16 1.74 10.14
CA GLY A 481 3.07 0.91 10.67
C GLY A 481 2.76 1.20 12.15
N ASN A 482 3.80 1.38 12.97
CA ASN A 482 3.63 1.77 14.38
C ASN A 482 3.04 3.18 14.55
N ILE A 483 3.38 4.13 13.68
CA ILE A 483 2.80 5.49 13.65
C ILE A 483 1.32 5.45 13.23
N ASP A 484 0.95 4.60 12.26
CA ASP A 484 -0.43 4.49 11.81
C ASP A 484 -1.34 3.82 12.86
N ALA A 485 -0.84 2.79 13.55
CA ALA A 485 -1.54 2.09 14.63
C ALA A 485 -1.69 2.91 15.93
N ALA A 486 -0.87 3.96 16.14
CA ALA A 486 -0.96 4.81 17.32
C ALA A 486 -2.26 5.62 17.34
N THR A 487 -2.93 5.70 18.50
CA THR A 487 -4.23 6.39 18.65
C THR A 487 -4.14 7.72 19.40
N LYS A 488 -2.95 8.12 19.86
CA LYS A 488 -2.69 9.38 20.57
C LYS A 488 -1.41 10.06 20.08
N ASP A 489 -1.33 11.37 20.21
CA ASP A 489 -0.14 12.16 19.83
C ASP A 489 1.14 11.72 20.56
N ALA A 490 1.02 11.29 21.82
CA ALA A 490 2.14 10.76 22.62
C ALA A 490 2.63 9.41 22.10
N ASP A 491 1.71 8.54 21.65
CA ASP A 491 2.03 7.22 21.10
C ASP A 491 2.68 7.37 19.71
N VAL A 492 2.16 8.29 18.87
CA VAL A 492 2.78 8.68 17.59
C VAL A 492 4.20 9.22 17.81
N THR A 493 4.39 10.08 18.81
CA THR A 493 5.72 10.63 19.16
C THR A 493 6.68 9.52 19.61
N THR A 494 6.20 8.55 20.37
CA THR A 494 6.98 7.39 20.84
C THR A 494 7.35 6.47 19.67
N ALA A 495 6.42 6.16 18.77
CA ALA A 495 6.66 5.38 17.56
C ALA A 495 7.69 6.07 16.64
N LYS A 496 7.55 7.38 16.41
CA LYS A 496 8.49 8.21 15.65
C LYS A 496 9.90 8.15 16.24
N ASN A 497 10.05 8.43 17.54
CA ASN A 497 11.36 8.45 18.20
C ASN A 497 12.02 7.06 18.18
N THR A 498 11.24 6.00 18.38
CA THR A 498 11.72 4.61 18.30
C THR A 498 12.18 4.25 16.89
N GLY A 499 11.40 4.60 15.86
CA GLY A 499 11.74 4.36 14.46
C GLY A 499 13.00 5.11 14.00
N VAL A 500 13.09 6.42 14.29
CA VAL A 500 14.30 7.22 14.04
C VAL A 500 15.51 6.62 14.76
N GLY A 501 15.36 6.25 16.04
CA GLY A 501 16.44 5.64 16.82
C GLY A 501 16.95 4.33 16.23
N LYS A 502 16.04 3.44 15.82
CA LYS A 502 16.38 2.20 15.11
C LYS A 502 17.12 2.45 13.79
N ILE A 503 16.57 3.29 12.92
CA ILE A 503 17.16 3.60 11.61
C ILE A 503 18.56 4.20 11.79
N ASN A 504 18.73 5.13 12.72
CA ASN A 504 20.04 5.74 13.02
C ASN A 504 21.05 4.71 13.55
N ASN A 505 20.60 3.70 14.29
CA ASN A 505 21.43 2.62 14.83
C ASN A 505 21.80 1.51 13.80
N ILE A 506 21.34 1.58 12.55
CA ILE A 506 21.80 0.66 11.49
C ILE A 506 23.29 0.95 11.22
N THR A 507 24.16 0.01 11.61
CA THR A 507 25.61 0.11 11.40
C THR A 507 25.94 0.07 9.91
N VAL A 508 26.76 1.03 9.45
CA VAL A 508 27.37 0.99 8.10
C VAL A 508 28.81 0.50 8.29
N PRO A 509 29.20 -0.68 7.76
CA PRO A 509 30.57 -1.16 7.84
C PRO A 509 31.59 -0.23 7.17
N THR A 510 32.81 -0.18 7.72
CA THR A 510 33.90 0.70 7.26
C THR A 510 34.77 0.09 6.16
N THR A 511 34.75 -1.24 6.01
CA THR A 511 35.41 -1.96 4.92
C THR A 511 34.42 -2.93 4.25
N SER A 512 34.78 -3.41 3.05
CA SER A 512 34.00 -4.37 2.26
C SER A 512 34.61 -5.75 2.42
N ALA A 513 33.79 -6.73 2.81
CA ALA A 513 34.28 -8.09 3.03
C ALA A 513 34.78 -8.71 1.72
N THR A 514 34.12 -8.40 0.59
CA THR A 514 34.54 -8.82 -0.74
C THR A 514 35.89 -8.20 -1.14
N LYS A 515 36.11 -6.91 -0.86
CA LYS A 515 37.39 -6.23 -1.18
C LYS A 515 38.54 -6.73 -0.31
N ASP A 516 38.32 -6.96 0.97
CA ASP A 516 39.39 -7.37 1.88
C ASP A 516 39.85 -8.80 1.57
N ALA A 517 38.92 -9.75 1.39
CA ALA A 517 39.26 -11.11 0.94
C ALA A 517 39.93 -11.15 -0.46
N ALA A 518 39.66 -10.15 -1.33
CA ALA A 518 40.34 -10.01 -2.61
C ALA A 518 41.78 -9.48 -2.46
N LYS A 519 42.05 -8.60 -1.48
CA LYS A 519 43.40 -8.09 -1.17
C LYS A 519 44.28 -9.18 -0.56
N ASP A 520 43.72 -10.01 0.32
CA ASP A 520 44.43 -11.16 0.91
C ASP A 520 44.91 -12.15 -0.18
N ALA A 521 44.08 -12.39 -1.20
CA ALA A 521 44.45 -13.24 -2.33
C ALA A 521 45.59 -12.65 -3.19
N ILE A 522 45.68 -11.32 -3.29
CA ILE A 522 46.80 -10.63 -3.95
C ILE A 522 48.09 -10.77 -3.13
N ASP A 523 48.04 -10.57 -1.81
CA ASP A 523 49.20 -10.71 -0.94
C ASP A 523 49.72 -12.16 -0.90
N GLN A 524 48.82 -13.15 -0.91
CA GLN A 524 49.21 -14.55 -0.97
C GLN A 524 49.85 -14.92 -2.32
N ALA A 525 49.36 -14.40 -3.45
CA ALA A 525 50.00 -14.60 -4.75
C ALA A 525 51.37 -13.92 -4.83
N ALA A 526 51.50 -12.71 -4.29
CA ALA A 526 52.75 -11.97 -4.20
C ALA A 526 53.80 -12.72 -3.40
N LYS A 527 53.43 -13.19 -2.20
CA LYS A 527 54.30 -14.00 -1.35
C LYS A 527 54.83 -15.24 -2.08
N THR A 528 53.95 -16.00 -2.75
CA THR A 528 54.35 -17.19 -3.52
C THR A 528 55.29 -16.86 -4.69
N LYS A 529 55.17 -15.67 -5.31
CA LYS A 529 56.12 -15.22 -6.34
C LYS A 529 57.46 -14.78 -5.74
N ASP A 530 57.44 -14.06 -4.62
CA ASP A 530 58.63 -13.61 -3.89
C ASP A 530 59.45 -14.78 -3.32
N ASP A 531 58.78 -15.80 -2.77
CA ASP A 531 59.40 -17.05 -2.31
C ASP A 531 60.13 -17.76 -3.48
N ALA A 532 59.53 -17.76 -4.68
CA ALA A 532 60.15 -18.32 -5.90
C ALA A 532 61.32 -17.49 -6.44
N ILE A 533 61.28 -16.16 -6.28
CA ILE A 533 62.41 -15.27 -6.60
C ILE A 533 63.57 -15.53 -5.63
N ASP A 534 63.32 -15.67 -4.32
CA ASP A 534 64.36 -15.97 -3.33
C ASP A 534 65.04 -17.32 -3.58
N ALA A 535 64.29 -18.33 -4.04
CA ALA A 535 64.82 -19.66 -4.36
C ALA A 535 65.72 -19.72 -5.62
N SER A 536 65.73 -18.68 -6.47
CA SER A 536 66.49 -18.66 -7.74
C SER A 536 68.02 -18.50 -7.55
N ASN A 537 68.80 -18.80 -8.60
CA ASN A 537 70.27 -18.66 -8.60
C ASN A 537 70.79 -17.21 -8.79
N LEU A 538 69.87 -16.26 -8.97
CA LEU A 538 70.11 -14.84 -9.16
C LEU A 538 70.89 -14.19 -8.02
N THR A 539 71.52 -13.05 -8.30
CA THR A 539 72.14 -12.19 -7.28
C THR A 539 71.10 -11.44 -6.45
N ALA A 540 71.50 -10.90 -5.29
CA ALA A 540 70.63 -10.14 -4.41
C ALA A 540 70.04 -8.90 -5.11
N GLU A 541 70.81 -8.27 -6.00
CA GLU A 541 70.40 -7.11 -6.79
C GLU A 541 69.33 -7.50 -7.83
N GLU A 542 69.58 -8.56 -8.62
CA GLU A 542 68.64 -9.11 -9.59
C GLU A 542 67.31 -9.55 -8.92
N LYS A 543 67.38 -10.13 -7.71
CA LYS A 543 66.19 -10.49 -6.91
C LYS A 543 65.43 -9.26 -6.40
N ALA A 544 66.13 -8.21 -5.98
CA ALA A 544 65.50 -7.00 -5.44
C ALA A 544 64.65 -6.27 -6.50
N ASP A 545 65.14 -6.14 -7.74
CA ASP A 545 64.37 -5.51 -8.82
C ASP A 545 63.19 -6.38 -9.31
N LEU A 546 63.29 -7.72 -9.26
CA LEU A 546 62.14 -8.60 -9.48
C LEU A 546 61.07 -8.45 -8.38
N LYS A 547 61.46 -8.44 -7.10
CA LYS A 547 60.52 -8.22 -5.98
C LYS A 547 59.86 -6.84 -6.01
N LYS A 548 60.61 -5.81 -6.42
CA LYS A 548 60.08 -4.46 -6.68
C LYS A 548 59.04 -4.46 -7.81
N THR A 549 59.21 -5.32 -8.82
CA THR A 549 58.21 -5.54 -9.88
C THR A 549 56.96 -6.23 -9.34
N VAL A 550 57.10 -7.25 -8.48
CA VAL A 550 55.97 -7.89 -7.76
C VAL A 550 55.20 -6.85 -6.93
N ALA A 551 55.89 -6.05 -6.13
CA ALA A 551 55.28 -5.01 -5.29
C ALA A 551 54.51 -3.95 -6.12
N GLY A 552 55.01 -3.59 -7.31
CA GLY A 552 54.32 -2.68 -8.22
C GLY A 552 53.00 -3.24 -8.77
N GLU A 553 52.97 -4.53 -9.13
CA GLU A 553 51.73 -5.18 -9.58
C GLU A 553 50.77 -5.48 -8.42
N VAL A 554 51.27 -5.73 -7.20
CA VAL A 554 50.46 -5.78 -5.97
C VAL A 554 49.75 -4.45 -5.72
N GLN A 555 50.49 -3.34 -5.74
CA GLN A 555 49.93 -2.01 -5.52
C GLN A 555 48.89 -1.67 -6.60
N THR A 556 49.19 -1.99 -7.86
CA THR A 556 48.25 -1.85 -8.99
C THR A 556 46.98 -2.67 -8.79
N ALA A 557 47.10 -3.95 -8.41
CA ALA A 557 45.97 -4.85 -8.20
C ALA A 557 45.10 -4.41 -7.02
N LYS A 558 45.70 -4.02 -5.89
CA LYS A 558 44.96 -3.49 -4.74
C LYS A 558 44.23 -2.19 -5.07
N GLY A 559 44.87 -1.26 -5.80
CA GLY A 559 44.22 -0.05 -6.29
C GLY A 559 43.00 -0.34 -7.17
N ASN A 560 43.08 -1.34 -8.05
CA ASN A 560 41.94 -1.78 -8.86
C ASN A 560 40.82 -2.43 -8.03
N ILE A 561 41.15 -3.17 -6.95
CA ILE A 561 40.17 -3.74 -6.02
C ILE A 561 39.47 -2.64 -5.20
N ASP A 562 40.20 -1.62 -4.75
CA ASP A 562 39.61 -0.49 -4.01
C ASP A 562 38.72 0.38 -4.92
N ALA A 563 39.11 0.59 -6.18
CA ALA A 563 38.31 1.32 -7.18
C ALA A 563 37.08 0.54 -7.69
N ALA A 564 37.05 -0.79 -7.55
CA ALA A 564 35.94 -1.62 -7.99
C ALA A 564 34.64 -1.33 -7.21
N THR A 565 33.52 -1.25 -7.94
CA THR A 565 32.21 -0.84 -7.37
C THR A 565 31.24 -1.98 -7.10
N LYS A 566 31.54 -3.19 -7.59
CA LYS A 566 30.70 -4.39 -7.49
C LYS A 566 31.51 -5.61 -7.13
N ASP A 567 30.88 -6.62 -6.55
CA ASP A 567 31.54 -7.90 -6.22
C ASP A 567 32.16 -8.59 -7.46
N ALA A 568 31.52 -8.46 -8.63
CA ALA A 568 32.03 -8.96 -9.91
C ALA A 568 33.26 -8.17 -10.41
N ASP A 569 33.28 -6.86 -10.20
CA ASP A 569 34.41 -5.99 -10.55
C ASP A 569 35.62 -6.31 -9.64
N VAL A 570 35.37 -6.48 -8.33
CA VAL A 570 36.37 -6.89 -7.33
C VAL A 570 36.95 -8.26 -7.68
N THR A 571 36.10 -9.22 -8.04
CA THR A 571 36.53 -10.56 -8.46
C THR A 571 37.37 -10.51 -9.73
N THR A 572 37.02 -9.63 -10.67
CA THR A 572 37.80 -9.41 -11.91
C THR A 572 39.16 -8.81 -11.59
N ALA A 573 39.21 -7.72 -10.80
CA ALA A 573 40.44 -7.06 -10.39
C ALA A 573 41.40 -8.01 -9.64
N LYS A 574 40.86 -8.82 -8.72
CA LYS A 574 41.59 -9.90 -8.04
C LYS A 574 42.19 -10.89 -9.03
N ASN A 575 41.38 -11.47 -9.91
CA ASN A 575 41.83 -12.50 -10.86
C ASN A 575 42.88 -11.94 -11.84
N THR A 576 42.71 -10.72 -12.33
CA THR A 576 43.70 -10.03 -13.17
C THR A 576 45.00 -9.76 -12.41
N GLY A 577 44.94 -9.28 -11.16
CA GLY A 577 46.11 -9.03 -10.34
C GLY A 577 46.90 -10.29 -10.00
N VAL A 578 46.23 -11.35 -9.54
CA VAL A 578 46.85 -12.67 -9.30
C VAL A 578 47.47 -13.22 -10.59
N GLY A 579 46.76 -13.13 -11.73
CA GLY A 579 47.26 -13.58 -13.02
C GLY A 579 48.52 -12.84 -13.47
N LYS A 580 48.56 -11.51 -13.31
CA LYS A 580 49.75 -10.70 -13.59
C LYS A 580 50.94 -11.09 -12.70
N ILE A 581 50.74 -11.13 -11.38
CA ILE A 581 51.78 -11.47 -10.40
C ILE A 581 52.36 -12.86 -10.70
N ASN A 582 51.50 -13.85 -10.94
CA ASN A 582 51.93 -15.21 -11.28
C ASN A 582 52.72 -15.27 -12.60
N ASN A 583 52.42 -14.40 -13.57
CA ASN A 583 53.11 -14.31 -14.85
C ASN A 583 54.45 -13.53 -14.81
N ILE A 584 54.85 -12.94 -13.68
CA ILE A 584 56.20 -12.35 -13.54
C ILE A 584 57.25 -13.46 -13.72
N LYS A 585 58.06 -13.36 -14.79
CA LYS A 585 59.09 -14.35 -15.11
C LYS A 585 60.27 -14.23 -14.13
N VAL A 586 60.66 -15.35 -13.53
CA VAL A 586 61.94 -15.51 -12.84
C VAL A 586 62.93 -16.13 -13.85
N PRO A 587 64.08 -15.50 -14.16
CA PRO A 587 65.11 -16.11 -15.00
C PRO A 587 65.81 -17.30 -14.34
N ASP A 588 66.18 -18.29 -15.14
CA ASP A 588 66.83 -19.53 -14.69
C ASP A 588 68.34 -19.36 -14.40
N THR A 589 68.99 -18.41 -15.08
CA THR A 589 70.39 -18.02 -14.89
C THR A 589 70.51 -16.54 -14.50
N SER A 590 71.68 -16.16 -13.97
CA SER A 590 72.04 -14.78 -13.63
C SER A 590 72.94 -14.23 -14.73
N ALA A 591 72.51 -13.15 -15.39
CA ALA A 591 73.28 -12.55 -16.48
C ALA A 591 74.69 -12.15 -16.01
N THR A 592 74.78 -11.64 -14.78
CA THR A 592 76.06 -11.26 -14.15
C THR A 592 76.99 -12.46 -13.95
N LYS A 593 76.44 -13.65 -13.61
CA LYS A 593 77.23 -14.90 -13.48
C LYS A 593 77.61 -15.48 -14.83
N ASP A 594 76.74 -15.39 -15.82
CA ASP A 594 77.00 -15.90 -17.17
C ASP A 594 78.14 -15.11 -17.85
N ASP A 595 78.11 -13.78 -17.77
CA ASP A 595 79.20 -12.89 -18.23
C ASP A 595 80.51 -13.16 -17.47
N ALA A 596 80.44 -13.34 -16.15
CA ALA A 596 81.61 -13.66 -15.32
C ALA A 596 82.24 -15.01 -15.68
N ASN A 597 81.42 -16.05 -15.88
CA ASN A 597 81.88 -17.38 -16.31
C ASN A 597 82.52 -17.31 -17.70
N LYS A 598 81.95 -16.54 -18.64
CA LYS A 598 82.53 -16.32 -19.96
C LYS A 598 83.92 -15.66 -19.89
N ALA A 599 84.10 -14.68 -18.99
CA ALA A 599 85.41 -14.05 -18.80
C ALA A 599 86.49 -15.01 -18.27
N ILE A 600 86.10 -16.03 -17.49
CA ILE A 600 87.01 -17.11 -17.06
C ILE A 600 87.36 -18.03 -18.25
N ASP A 601 86.40 -18.38 -19.11
CA ASP A 601 86.68 -19.17 -20.33
C ASP A 601 87.61 -18.43 -21.31
N ASP A 602 87.34 -17.14 -21.54
CA ASP A 602 88.19 -16.28 -22.39
C ASP A 602 89.62 -16.14 -21.85
N ALA A 603 89.82 -16.27 -20.54
CA ALA A 603 91.14 -16.25 -19.88
C ALA A 603 91.82 -17.63 -19.91
N LEU A 604 91.08 -18.71 -19.63
CA LEU A 604 91.57 -20.09 -19.73
C LEU A 604 92.06 -20.38 -21.14
N ALA A 605 91.26 -20.05 -22.16
CA ALA A 605 91.60 -20.28 -23.56
C ALA A 605 92.97 -19.66 -23.91
N LYS A 606 93.19 -18.38 -23.57
CA LYS A 606 94.48 -17.69 -23.77
C LYS A 606 95.64 -18.40 -23.07
N LYS A 607 95.42 -18.93 -21.86
CA LYS A 607 96.48 -19.56 -21.07
C LYS A 607 96.88 -20.95 -21.58
N ILE A 608 95.91 -21.74 -22.06
CA ILE A 608 96.19 -22.98 -22.80
C ILE A 608 96.94 -22.67 -24.10
N ASP A 609 96.57 -21.57 -24.78
CA ASP A 609 97.22 -21.13 -26.01
C ASP A 609 98.67 -20.65 -25.79
N GLU A 610 99.02 -20.17 -24.58
CA GLU A 610 100.39 -19.87 -24.14
C GLU A 610 101.19 -21.17 -23.88
N ILE A 611 100.62 -22.09 -23.11
CA ILE A 611 101.23 -23.39 -22.75
C ILE A 611 101.60 -24.19 -24.02
N ASN A 612 100.67 -24.29 -24.99
CA ASN A 612 100.87 -25.07 -26.21
C ASN A 612 102.05 -24.59 -27.06
N LYS A 613 102.32 -23.27 -27.08
CA LYS A 613 103.38 -22.64 -27.88
C LYS A 613 104.78 -22.75 -27.27
N SER A 614 104.91 -23.22 -26.03
CA SER A 614 106.21 -23.40 -25.36
C SER A 614 107.05 -24.52 -25.98
N ASN A 615 108.37 -24.51 -25.74
CA ASN A 615 109.29 -25.60 -26.17
C ASN A 615 109.39 -26.77 -25.15
N LEU A 616 108.49 -26.75 -24.15
CA LEU A 616 108.30 -27.82 -23.16
C LEU A 616 107.89 -29.13 -23.82
N THR A 617 108.12 -30.25 -23.14
CA THR A 617 107.64 -31.55 -23.60
C THR A 617 106.12 -31.71 -23.41
N ASP A 618 105.54 -32.66 -24.12
CA ASP A 618 104.10 -32.93 -24.10
C ASP A 618 103.62 -33.33 -22.69
N GLU A 619 104.45 -34.00 -21.89
CA GLU A 619 104.18 -34.26 -20.47
C GLU A 619 104.16 -32.99 -19.61
N GLU A 620 105.12 -32.08 -19.80
CA GLU A 620 105.19 -30.78 -19.11
C GLU A 620 103.97 -29.90 -19.46
N LYS A 621 103.58 -29.88 -20.74
CA LYS A 621 102.39 -29.16 -21.24
C LYS A 621 101.08 -29.74 -20.71
N ALA A 622 100.96 -31.07 -20.64
CA ALA A 622 99.77 -31.73 -20.11
C ALA A 622 99.54 -31.39 -18.63
N LYS A 623 100.62 -31.30 -17.82
CA LYS A 623 100.51 -30.87 -16.43
C LYS A 623 100.05 -29.42 -16.32
N LEU A 624 100.69 -28.47 -17.01
CA LEU A 624 100.31 -27.05 -16.97
C LEU A 624 98.87 -26.83 -17.46
N THR A 625 98.44 -27.59 -18.48
CA THR A 625 97.06 -27.60 -18.98
C THR A 625 96.08 -28.04 -17.89
N THR A 626 96.44 -29.07 -17.11
CA THR A 626 95.62 -29.56 -15.98
C THR A 626 95.52 -28.52 -14.87
N ASP A 627 96.64 -27.90 -14.48
CA ASP A 627 96.68 -26.86 -13.44
C ASP A 627 95.84 -25.62 -13.84
N ALA A 628 95.91 -25.20 -15.11
CA ALA A 628 95.11 -24.09 -15.64
C ALA A 628 93.60 -24.41 -15.65
N ASN A 629 93.20 -25.61 -16.08
CA ASN A 629 91.80 -26.03 -16.04
C ASN A 629 91.27 -26.10 -14.59
N ALA A 630 92.08 -26.54 -13.62
CA ALA A 630 91.71 -26.54 -12.22
C ALA A 630 91.49 -25.12 -11.66
N ALA A 631 92.35 -24.15 -12.03
CA ALA A 631 92.18 -22.75 -11.67
C ALA A 631 90.87 -22.15 -12.22
N ALA A 632 90.56 -22.42 -13.50
CA ALA A 632 89.31 -21.98 -14.13
C ALA A 632 88.06 -22.58 -13.46
N ASN A 633 88.06 -23.89 -13.18
CA ASN A 633 86.93 -24.57 -12.54
C ASN A 633 86.68 -24.04 -11.12
N ASN A 634 87.74 -23.77 -10.34
CA ASN A 634 87.63 -23.14 -9.02
C ASN A 634 87.07 -21.71 -9.12
N ALA A 635 87.46 -20.93 -10.13
CA ALA A 635 86.91 -19.60 -10.37
C ALA A 635 85.40 -19.64 -10.70
N LYS A 636 84.98 -20.56 -11.58
CA LYS A 636 83.55 -20.78 -11.91
C LYS A 636 82.74 -21.22 -10.69
N ALA A 637 83.29 -22.10 -9.84
CA ALA A 637 82.66 -22.49 -8.58
C ALA A 637 82.44 -21.29 -7.63
N ASN A 638 83.43 -20.40 -7.53
CA ASN A 638 83.32 -19.17 -6.74
C ASN A 638 82.30 -18.19 -7.33
N ILE A 639 82.23 -18.05 -8.66
CA ILE A 639 81.20 -17.25 -9.36
C ILE A 639 79.79 -17.81 -9.09
N GLN A 640 79.62 -19.13 -9.14
CA GLN A 640 78.35 -19.78 -8.87
C GLN A 640 77.89 -19.56 -7.41
N ALA A 641 78.83 -19.68 -6.46
CA ALA A 641 78.58 -19.51 -5.02
C ALA A 641 78.36 -18.05 -4.59
N ALA A 642 78.84 -17.08 -5.38
CA ALA A 642 78.63 -15.65 -5.11
C ALA A 642 77.15 -15.26 -5.12
N LYS A 643 76.77 -14.34 -4.23
CA LYS A 643 75.37 -13.95 -3.96
C LYS A 643 75.02 -12.51 -4.34
N THR A 644 76.00 -11.69 -4.68
CA THR A 644 75.84 -10.29 -5.12
C THR A 644 76.64 -10.06 -6.39
N ASN A 645 76.25 -9.06 -7.18
CA ASN A 645 76.98 -8.66 -8.40
C ASN A 645 78.46 -8.34 -8.09
N ASP A 646 78.75 -7.69 -6.95
CA ASP A 646 80.11 -7.38 -6.52
C ASP A 646 80.92 -8.64 -6.18
N ALA A 647 80.30 -9.62 -5.51
CA ALA A 647 80.96 -10.89 -5.20
C ALA A 647 81.23 -11.72 -6.47
N VAL A 648 80.33 -11.65 -7.46
CA VAL A 648 80.51 -12.27 -8.78
C VAL A 648 81.67 -11.61 -9.54
N ASN A 649 81.73 -10.28 -9.59
CA ASN A 649 82.84 -9.54 -10.18
C ASN A 649 84.17 -9.82 -9.46
N THR A 650 84.16 -9.88 -8.12
CA THR A 650 85.33 -10.25 -7.31
C THR A 650 85.81 -11.67 -7.61
N ALA A 651 84.91 -12.64 -7.76
CA ALA A 651 85.26 -14.02 -8.10
C ALA A 651 85.81 -14.14 -9.54
N LYS A 652 85.23 -13.41 -10.49
CA LYS A 652 85.71 -13.25 -11.87
C LYS A 652 87.13 -12.69 -11.92
N GLU A 653 87.36 -11.55 -11.27
CA GLU A 653 88.68 -10.90 -11.25
C GLU A 653 89.74 -11.79 -10.59
N ASN A 654 89.50 -12.30 -9.38
CA ASN A 654 90.42 -13.23 -8.71
C ASN A 654 90.69 -14.50 -9.54
N GLY A 655 89.69 -14.99 -10.29
CA GLY A 655 89.83 -16.15 -11.16
C GLY A 655 90.73 -15.90 -12.36
N VAL A 656 90.51 -14.81 -13.10
CA VAL A 656 91.39 -14.37 -14.18
C VAL A 656 92.82 -14.13 -13.66
N ASP A 657 92.95 -13.50 -12.51
CA ASP A 657 94.25 -13.22 -11.88
C ASP A 657 94.99 -14.50 -11.46
N THR A 658 94.25 -15.54 -11.05
CA THR A 658 94.82 -16.86 -10.71
C THR A 658 95.26 -17.63 -11.96
N LEU A 659 94.47 -17.58 -13.03
CA LEU A 659 94.85 -18.15 -14.35
C LEU A 659 96.12 -17.50 -14.91
N ASN A 660 96.21 -16.17 -14.85
CA ASN A 660 97.38 -15.42 -15.30
C ASN A 660 98.67 -15.81 -14.55
N LYS A 661 98.55 -16.20 -13.26
CA LYS A 661 99.67 -16.58 -12.39
C LYS A 661 100.18 -18.02 -12.60
N VAL A 662 99.56 -18.83 -13.45
CA VAL A 662 100.11 -20.14 -13.86
C VAL A 662 101.39 -19.87 -14.67
N LYS A 663 102.57 -20.18 -14.12
CA LYS A 663 103.85 -19.93 -14.82
C LYS A 663 104.14 -21.02 -15.85
N VAL A 664 104.35 -20.62 -17.10
CA VAL A 664 104.96 -21.44 -18.15
C VAL A 664 106.48 -21.23 -18.09
N PRO A 665 107.31 -22.29 -17.94
CA PRO A 665 108.77 -22.15 -18.04
C PRO A 665 109.28 -21.93 -19.46
N ASP A 666 110.40 -21.22 -19.59
CA ASP A 666 111.00 -20.82 -20.88
C ASP A 666 111.83 -21.95 -21.54
N THR A 667 112.38 -22.87 -20.73
CA THR A 667 113.11 -24.07 -21.17
C THR A 667 112.49 -25.34 -20.57
N SER A 668 112.71 -26.48 -21.23
CA SER A 668 112.35 -27.80 -20.70
C SER A 668 113.52 -28.35 -19.91
N ALA A 669 113.32 -28.66 -18.63
CA ALA A 669 114.39 -29.15 -17.77
C ALA A 669 115.00 -30.46 -18.30
N THR A 670 114.15 -31.32 -18.89
CA THR A 670 114.59 -32.59 -19.49
C THR A 670 115.45 -32.37 -20.74
N LYS A 671 115.19 -31.34 -21.56
CA LYS A 671 116.06 -30.97 -22.69
C LYS A 671 117.39 -30.39 -22.22
N ASP A 672 117.37 -29.55 -21.18
CA ASP A 672 118.58 -28.92 -20.62
C ASP A 672 119.55 -29.98 -20.06
N ASP A 673 119.05 -30.94 -19.28
CA ASP A 673 119.83 -32.07 -18.75
C ASP A 673 120.42 -32.96 -19.87
N ALA A 674 119.62 -33.27 -20.90
CA ALA A 674 120.06 -34.06 -22.05
C ALA A 674 121.14 -33.35 -22.88
N ASN A 675 120.95 -32.06 -23.16
CA ASN A 675 121.92 -31.23 -23.87
C ASN A 675 123.26 -31.12 -23.11
N LYS A 676 123.23 -31.13 -21.76
CA LYS A 676 124.44 -31.16 -20.93
C LYS A 676 125.22 -32.47 -21.08
N ALA A 677 124.54 -33.61 -21.09
CA ALA A 677 125.21 -34.91 -21.24
C ALA A 677 125.95 -35.06 -22.58
N ILE A 678 125.46 -34.41 -23.65
CA ILE A 678 126.15 -34.32 -24.94
C ILE A 678 127.46 -33.51 -24.85
N ASP A 679 127.49 -32.40 -24.10
CA ASP A 679 128.73 -31.64 -23.87
C ASP A 679 129.75 -32.43 -23.06
N ASP A 680 129.31 -33.14 -22.01
CA ASP A 680 130.20 -33.95 -21.18
C ASP A 680 130.90 -35.04 -22.01
N ALA A 681 130.15 -35.73 -22.89
CA ALA A 681 130.70 -36.72 -23.82
C ALA A 681 131.68 -36.10 -24.84
N LEU A 682 131.36 -34.93 -25.41
CA LEU A 682 132.22 -34.23 -26.35
C LEU A 682 133.58 -33.86 -25.73
N ASN A 683 133.55 -33.31 -24.52
CA ASN A 683 134.76 -32.84 -23.83
C ASN A 683 135.70 -34.00 -23.44
N ASN A 684 135.13 -35.15 -23.04
CA ASN A 684 135.90 -36.37 -22.84
C ASN A 684 136.60 -36.81 -24.12
N LYS A 685 135.89 -36.82 -25.26
CA LYS A 685 136.45 -37.27 -26.54
C LYS A 685 137.58 -36.38 -27.08
N LYS A 686 137.44 -35.06 -26.93
CA LYS A 686 138.54 -34.10 -27.26
C LYS A 686 139.78 -34.31 -26.41
N SER A 687 139.61 -34.74 -25.15
CA SER A 687 140.72 -35.04 -24.23
C SER A 687 141.49 -36.30 -24.63
N GLU A 688 140.79 -37.36 -25.08
CA GLU A 688 141.40 -38.57 -25.64
C GLU A 688 142.30 -38.25 -26.85
N ILE A 689 141.77 -37.48 -27.81
CA ILE A 689 142.45 -37.16 -29.07
C ILE A 689 143.68 -36.25 -28.84
N THR A 690 143.53 -35.20 -28.02
CA THR A 690 144.63 -34.26 -27.75
C THR A 690 145.82 -34.93 -27.05
N GLY A 691 145.56 -35.90 -26.16
CA GLY A 691 146.58 -36.63 -25.40
C GLY A 691 147.49 -37.57 -26.20
N ALA A 692 147.13 -37.94 -27.45
CA ALA A 692 147.89 -38.91 -28.23
C ALA A 692 149.27 -38.35 -28.70
N THR A 693 150.35 -38.70 -28.02
CA THR A 693 151.71 -38.15 -28.30
C THR A 693 152.35 -38.69 -29.58
N ASN A 694 151.79 -39.74 -30.18
CA ASN A 694 152.28 -40.38 -31.40
C ASN A 694 151.63 -39.86 -32.70
N LEU A 695 150.71 -38.89 -32.61
CA LEU A 695 150.00 -38.30 -33.76
C LEU A 695 150.41 -36.83 -33.95
N ASP A 696 150.45 -36.40 -35.21
CA ASP A 696 150.60 -34.98 -35.54
C ASP A 696 149.34 -34.16 -35.20
N GLN A 697 149.50 -32.83 -35.18
CA GLN A 697 148.42 -31.92 -34.81
C GLN A 697 147.28 -31.93 -35.83
N THR A 698 147.59 -31.99 -37.13
CA THR A 698 146.62 -32.02 -38.24
C THR A 698 145.63 -33.19 -38.09
N THR A 699 146.13 -34.36 -37.71
CA THR A 699 145.32 -35.56 -37.47
C THR A 699 144.40 -35.40 -36.26
N LYS A 700 144.89 -34.74 -35.19
CA LYS A 700 144.09 -34.46 -33.99
C LYS A 700 142.95 -33.49 -34.28
N ASP A 701 143.25 -32.39 -34.96
CA ASP A 701 142.26 -31.33 -35.25
C ASP A 701 141.09 -31.87 -36.07
N LYS A 702 141.34 -32.77 -37.03
CA LYS A 702 140.30 -33.44 -37.81
C LYS A 702 139.36 -34.28 -36.94
N LEU A 703 139.91 -35.12 -36.05
CA LEU A 703 139.12 -35.97 -35.16
C LEU A 703 138.33 -35.16 -34.12
N ILE A 704 138.88 -34.02 -33.68
CA ILE A 704 138.22 -33.05 -32.77
C ILE A 704 137.00 -32.39 -33.45
N GLN A 705 137.09 -32.09 -34.74
CA GLN A 705 135.95 -31.57 -35.51
C GLN A 705 134.85 -32.63 -35.64
N ASP A 706 135.18 -33.85 -36.04
CA ASP A 706 134.21 -34.92 -36.28
C ASP A 706 133.37 -35.25 -35.03
N ALA A 707 134.00 -35.23 -33.85
CA ALA A 707 133.28 -35.36 -32.57
C ALA A 707 132.35 -34.15 -32.29
N THR A 708 132.77 -32.93 -32.67
CA THR A 708 131.99 -31.70 -32.46
C THR A 708 130.73 -31.66 -33.33
N ASP A 709 130.83 -32.14 -34.56
CA ASP A 709 129.71 -32.18 -35.50
C ASP A 709 128.65 -33.21 -35.03
N ALA A 710 129.08 -34.36 -34.52
CA ALA A 710 128.20 -35.37 -33.91
C ALA A 710 127.44 -34.81 -32.69
N ALA A 711 128.12 -34.09 -31.80
CA ALA A 711 127.51 -33.42 -30.65
C ALA A 711 126.50 -32.34 -31.07
N THR A 712 126.84 -31.55 -32.10
CA THR A 712 125.96 -30.48 -32.62
C THR A 712 124.68 -31.05 -33.22
N ALA A 713 124.78 -32.16 -33.97
CA ALA A 713 123.63 -32.87 -34.52
C ALA A 713 122.70 -33.43 -33.44
N ALA A 714 123.27 -33.99 -32.35
CA ALA A 714 122.50 -34.53 -31.23
C ALA A 714 121.68 -33.46 -30.50
N LYS A 715 122.27 -32.30 -30.19
CA LYS A 715 121.55 -31.17 -29.58
C LYS A 715 120.39 -30.68 -30.44
N ALA A 716 120.63 -30.55 -31.75
CA ALA A 716 119.60 -30.16 -32.71
C ALA A 716 118.49 -31.23 -32.96
N ALA A 717 118.63 -32.42 -32.36
CA ALA A 717 117.60 -33.46 -32.28
C ALA A 717 116.88 -33.43 -30.92
N ILE A 718 117.61 -33.29 -29.80
CA ILE A 718 117.07 -33.07 -28.45
C ILE A 718 116.12 -31.86 -28.42
N ASP A 719 116.51 -30.74 -29.04
CA ASP A 719 115.67 -29.53 -29.06
C ASP A 719 114.33 -29.76 -29.78
N LYS A 720 114.29 -30.68 -30.76
CA LYS A 720 113.11 -31.03 -31.57
C LYS A 720 112.26 -32.16 -30.98
N ALA A 721 112.80 -32.94 -30.06
CA ALA A 721 112.06 -33.98 -29.36
C ALA A 721 110.86 -33.37 -28.62
N THR A 722 109.68 -34.01 -28.69
CA THR A 722 108.46 -33.48 -28.07
C THR A 722 108.08 -34.21 -26.79
N THR A 723 108.43 -35.49 -26.63
CA THR A 723 108.27 -36.21 -25.34
C THR A 723 109.57 -36.28 -24.56
N ASN A 724 109.46 -36.46 -23.24
CA ASN A 724 110.61 -36.76 -22.37
C ASN A 724 111.40 -38.02 -22.82
N ASN A 725 110.71 -38.99 -23.44
CA ASN A 725 111.33 -40.23 -23.92
C ASN A 725 112.13 -40.01 -25.22
N ASP A 726 111.65 -39.15 -26.12
CA ASP A 726 112.39 -38.79 -27.35
C ASP A 726 113.67 -38.03 -27.00
N VAL A 727 113.62 -37.14 -26.01
CA VAL A 727 114.78 -36.40 -25.49
C VAL A 727 115.87 -37.37 -25.00
N ALA A 728 115.52 -38.33 -24.15
CA ALA A 728 116.45 -39.36 -23.66
C ALA A 728 116.98 -40.28 -24.79
N THR A 729 116.17 -40.49 -25.84
CA THR A 729 116.55 -41.28 -27.01
C THR A 729 117.62 -40.57 -27.85
N GLU A 730 117.43 -39.28 -28.16
CA GLU A 730 118.41 -38.49 -28.92
C GLU A 730 119.69 -38.19 -28.12
N GLN A 731 119.58 -38.00 -26.80
CA GLN A 731 120.73 -37.98 -25.89
C GLN A 731 121.61 -39.23 -26.06
N THR A 732 121.00 -40.42 -25.97
CA THR A 732 121.70 -41.71 -26.05
C THR A 732 122.32 -41.94 -27.43
N LYS A 733 121.64 -41.53 -28.52
CA LYS A 733 122.22 -41.57 -29.87
C LYS A 733 123.44 -40.66 -29.99
N GLY A 734 123.35 -39.45 -29.42
CA GLY A 734 124.40 -38.44 -29.50
C GLY A 734 125.68 -38.82 -28.78
N THR A 735 125.59 -39.32 -27.54
CA THR A 735 126.79 -39.79 -26.80
C THR A 735 127.50 -40.90 -27.57
N ASN A 736 126.75 -41.87 -28.10
CA ASN A 736 127.31 -43.00 -28.85
C ASN A 736 127.97 -42.57 -30.17
N ALA A 737 127.43 -41.55 -30.85
CA ALA A 737 128.02 -41.00 -32.07
C ALA A 737 129.36 -40.29 -31.82
N ILE A 738 129.50 -39.61 -30.68
CA ILE A 738 130.75 -38.96 -30.25
C ILE A 738 131.83 -40.01 -29.91
N GLU A 739 131.47 -41.06 -29.19
CA GLU A 739 132.42 -42.10 -28.75
C GLU A 739 133.06 -42.87 -29.92
N ALA A 740 132.39 -42.97 -31.06
CA ALA A 740 132.82 -43.75 -32.23
C ALA A 740 134.09 -43.24 -32.96
N VAL A 741 134.56 -42.02 -32.68
CA VAL A 741 135.76 -41.44 -33.32
C VAL A 741 137.04 -42.16 -32.83
N LYS A 742 137.94 -42.57 -33.74
CA LYS A 742 139.06 -43.50 -33.43
C LYS A 742 140.46 -42.88 -33.58
N VAL A 743 141.38 -43.26 -32.68
CA VAL A 743 142.75 -42.74 -32.56
C VAL A 743 143.80 -43.84 -32.86
N PRO A 744 144.76 -43.65 -33.82
CA PRO A 744 145.80 -44.66 -34.14
C PRO A 744 147.02 -44.70 -33.19
N SER A 745 147.74 -45.84 -33.13
CA SER A 745 148.89 -46.07 -32.22
C SER A 745 150.27 -46.08 -32.91
N LEU A 746 151.35 -46.09 -32.11
CA LEU A 746 152.75 -46.22 -32.56
C LEU A 746 153.14 -47.67 -32.90
N THR A 747 152.67 -48.64 -32.11
CA THR A 747 153.07 -50.05 -32.19
C THR A 747 152.66 -50.67 -33.54
N ASP A 748 151.51 -50.26 -34.07
CA ASP A 748 150.99 -50.70 -35.37
C ASP A 748 151.94 -50.28 -36.50
N SER A 749 152.39 -49.00 -36.50
CA SER A 749 153.34 -48.47 -37.49
C SER A 749 154.73 -49.08 -37.37
N GLN A 750 155.22 -49.29 -36.13
CA GLN A 750 156.48 -49.99 -35.90
C GLN A 750 156.48 -51.45 -36.40
N THR A 751 155.31 -52.10 -36.49
CA THR A 751 155.21 -53.53 -36.88
C THR A 751 155.28 -53.66 -38.40
N ALA A 752 154.41 -52.96 -39.13
CA ALA A 752 154.40 -52.97 -40.60
C ALA A 752 155.76 -52.62 -41.23
N ALA A 753 156.53 -51.75 -40.57
CA ALA A 753 157.88 -51.37 -41.00
C ALA A 753 158.90 -52.53 -40.93
N LYS A 754 158.78 -53.46 -39.96
CA LYS A 754 159.71 -54.59 -39.81
C LYS A 754 159.43 -55.71 -40.83
N ASP A 755 158.16 -55.99 -41.11
CA ASP A 755 157.75 -57.04 -42.06
C ASP A 755 158.27 -56.77 -43.49
N ALA A 756 158.40 -55.49 -43.86
CA ALA A 756 159.00 -55.08 -45.12
C ALA A 756 160.51 -55.40 -45.21
N ILE A 757 161.25 -55.33 -44.10
CA ILE A 757 162.67 -55.73 -44.03
C ILE A 757 162.81 -57.26 -44.19
N ASP A 758 161.93 -58.04 -43.55
CA ASP A 758 161.91 -59.50 -43.70
C ASP A 758 161.68 -59.92 -45.15
N LYS A 759 160.75 -59.25 -45.84
CA LYS A 759 160.45 -59.55 -47.25
C LYS A 759 161.68 -59.35 -48.15
N ALA A 760 162.44 -58.28 -47.96
CA ALA A 760 163.66 -57.99 -48.73
C ALA A 760 164.78 -59.02 -48.48
N LEU A 761 164.97 -59.46 -47.23
CA LEU A 761 166.02 -60.44 -46.89
C LEU A 761 165.79 -61.79 -47.60
N ASN A 762 164.58 -62.31 -47.54
CA ASN A 762 164.25 -63.64 -48.07
C ASN A 762 164.45 -63.73 -49.60
N THR A 763 164.14 -62.64 -50.32
CA THR A 763 164.44 -62.53 -51.76
C THR A 763 165.95 -62.65 -52.03
N LYS A 764 166.79 -61.93 -51.28
CA LYS A 764 168.24 -61.91 -51.53
C LYS A 764 168.95 -63.22 -51.15
N GLN A 765 168.50 -63.90 -50.10
CA GLN A 765 169.01 -65.24 -49.75
C GLN A 765 168.69 -66.28 -50.84
N SER A 766 167.52 -66.19 -51.47
CA SER A 766 167.11 -67.08 -52.57
C SER A 766 168.00 -66.93 -53.80
N GLU A 767 168.34 -65.69 -54.17
CA GLU A 767 169.23 -65.35 -55.30
C GLU A 767 170.64 -65.97 -55.15
N ILE A 768 171.22 -65.92 -53.95
CA ILE A 768 172.55 -66.49 -53.66
C ILE A 768 172.51 -68.03 -53.67
N THR A 769 171.45 -68.62 -53.12
CA THR A 769 171.36 -70.08 -52.96
C THR A 769 171.28 -70.80 -54.31
N GLY A 770 170.59 -70.21 -55.30
CA GLY A 770 170.37 -70.80 -56.63
C GLY A 770 171.59 -70.87 -57.56
N ALA A 771 172.69 -70.18 -57.27
CA ALA A 771 173.86 -70.12 -58.16
C ALA A 771 174.58 -71.49 -58.24
N THR A 772 174.50 -72.20 -59.37
CA THR A 772 175.05 -73.56 -59.52
C THR A 772 176.57 -73.62 -59.73
N ASN A 773 177.23 -72.46 -59.88
CA ASN A 773 178.64 -72.32 -60.23
C ASN A 773 179.57 -71.94 -59.05
N LEU A 774 179.07 -72.02 -57.81
CA LEU A 774 179.83 -71.73 -56.58
C LEU A 774 179.82 -72.92 -55.63
N ASP A 775 180.93 -73.14 -54.92
CA ASP A 775 180.95 -74.08 -53.80
C ASP A 775 180.09 -73.59 -52.62
N GLN A 776 179.69 -74.54 -51.77
CA GLN A 776 178.77 -74.25 -50.67
C GLN A 776 179.37 -73.27 -49.65
N THR A 777 180.66 -73.42 -49.34
CA THR A 777 181.42 -72.56 -48.42
C THR A 777 181.35 -71.07 -48.83
N THR A 778 181.39 -70.81 -50.14
CA THR A 778 181.31 -69.45 -50.70
C THR A 778 179.88 -68.89 -50.62
N LYS A 779 178.85 -69.71 -50.85
CA LYS A 779 177.43 -69.32 -50.68
C LYS A 779 177.11 -68.96 -49.24
N ASP A 780 177.53 -69.80 -48.30
CA ASP A 780 177.24 -69.66 -46.87
C ASP A 780 177.79 -68.33 -46.32
N LYS A 781 178.93 -67.86 -46.84
CA LYS A 781 179.48 -66.55 -46.50
C LYS A 781 178.58 -65.39 -46.97
N LEU A 782 178.15 -65.41 -48.22
CA LEU A 782 177.33 -64.33 -48.83
C LEU A 782 175.93 -64.24 -48.18
N ILE A 783 175.30 -65.38 -47.88
CA ILE A 783 174.03 -65.44 -47.15
C ILE A 783 174.17 -64.78 -45.75
N LYS A 784 175.30 -65.00 -45.08
CA LYS A 784 175.58 -64.44 -43.75
C LYS A 784 175.74 -62.91 -43.77
N GLU A 785 176.31 -62.36 -44.84
CA GLU A 785 176.47 -60.90 -45.03
C GLU A 785 175.10 -60.22 -45.26
N ALA A 786 174.24 -60.76 -46.14
CA ALA A 786 172.88 -60.22 -46.35
C ALA A 786 172.02 -60.25 -45.07
N THR A 787 172.13 -61.34 -44.29
CA THR A 787 171.39 -61.52 -43.03
C THR A 787 171.81 -60.50 -41.96
N ALA A 788 173.08 -60.10 -41.92
CA ALA A 788 173.58 -59.09 -40.99
C ALA A 788 173.02 -57.68 -41.28
N ALA A 789 172.80 -57.34 -42.55
CA ALA A 789 172.22 -56.05 -42.94
C ALA A 789 170.75 -55.91 -42.47
N ALA A 790 169.94 -56.94 -42.70
CA ALA A 790 168.52 -56.94 -42.34
C ALA A 790 168.26 -56.79 -40.84
N ASN A 791 168.99 -57.53 -40.01
CA ASN A 791 168.79 -57.48 -38.55
C ASN A 791 169.15 -56.08 -37.98
N LYS A 792 170.21 -55.45 -38.51
CA LYS A 792 170.59 -54.07 -38.14
C LYS A 792 169.49 -53.04 -38.44
N ALA A 793 168.72 -53.25 -39.51
CA ALA A 793 167.59 -52.39 -39.85
C ALA A 793 166.38 -52.59 -38.93
N LYS A 794 166.01 -53.84 -38.63
CA LYS A 794 164.94 -54.14 -37.66
C LYS A 794 165.25 -53.54 -36.28
N ASP A 795 166.50 -53.59 -35.85
CA ASP A 795 166.99 -52.97 -34.61
C ASP A 795 166.87 -51.45 -34.60
N ALA A 796 166.90 -50.78 -35.75
CA ALA A 796 166.68 -49.35 -35.88
C ALA A 796 165.17 -49.01 -35.85
N ILE A 797 164.35 -49.75 -36.61
CA ILE A 797 162.88 -49.62 -36.62
C ILE A 797 162.27 -49.91 -35.24
N THR A 798 162.89 -50.81 -34.45
CA THR A 798 162.48 -51.09 -33.06
C THR A 798 162.75 -49.91 -32.11
N LYS A 799 163.65 -48.99 -32.47
CA LYS A 799 164.04 -47.82 -31.69
C LYS A 799 163.38 -46.53 -32.19
N ALA A 800 162.53 -46.62 -33.22
CA ALA A 800 161.77 -45.50 -33.76
C ALA A 800 160.74 -44.97 -32.75
N THR A 801 160.87 -43.71 -32.34
CA THR A 801 160.04 -43.09 -31.30
C THR A 801 158.71 -42.53 -31.79
N THR A 802 158.56 -42.29 -33.09
CA THR A 802 157.32 -41.82 -33.73
C THR A 802 156.93 -42.72 -34.91
N ASN A 803 155.67 -42.63 -35.33
CA ASN A 803 155.15 -43.37 -36.49
C ASN A 803 155.97 -43.06 -37.78
N ASN A 804 156.54 -41.86 -37.87
CA ASN A 804 157.32 -41.38 -39.02
C ASN A 804 158.79 -41.85 -38.99
N ASP A 805 159.39 -41.96 -37.80
CA ASP A 805 160.73 -42.53 -37.62
C ASP A 805 160.77 -44.00 -38.09
N ALA A 806 159.70 -44.76 -37.82
CA ALA A 806 159.61 -46.18 -38.16
C ALA A 806 159.63 -46.41 -39.68
N ALA A 807 158.88 -45.59 -40.43
CA ALA A 807 158.89 -45.59 -41.88
C ALA A 807 160.24 -45.14 -42.47
N THR A 808 160.98 -44.27 -41.78
CA THR A 808 162.28 -43.76 -42.24
C THR A 808 163.38 -44.83 -42.15
N GLU A 809 163.44 -45.60 -41.06
CA GLU A 809 164.43 -46.69 -40.92
C GLU A 809 164.08 -47.91 -41.78
N GLN A 810 162.80 -48.13 -42.11
CA GLN A 810 162.35 -49.12 -43.09
C GLN A 810 163.02 -48.93 -44.45
N THR A 811 162.99 -47.72 -45.01
CA THR A 811 163.59 -47.43 -46.33
C THR A 811 165.11 -47.62 -46.34
N LYS A 812 165.80 -47.20 -45.28
CA LYS A 812 167.26 -47.40 -45.15
C LYS A 812 167.64 -48.88 -45.11
N GLY A 813 166.81 -49.70 -44.46
CA GLY A 813 167.07 -51.11 -44.27
C GLY A 813 166.99 -51.96 -45.53
N ILE A 814 165.98 -51.74 -46.38
CA ILE A 814 165.82 -52.48 -47.64
C ILE A 814 167.05 -52.25 -48.54
N ASN A 815 167.44 -51.00 -48.73
CA ASN A 815 168.57 -50.61 -49.57
C ASN A 815 169.91 -51.24 -49.12
N ALA A 816 170.07 -51.57 -47.84
CA ALA A 816 171.27 -52.21 -47.30
C ALA A 816 171.36 -53.72 -47.61
N ILE A 817 170.22 -54.38 -47.87
CA ILE A 817 170.14 -55.82 -48.15
C ILE A 817 170.48 -56.11 -49.62
N GLU A 818 170.03 -55.26 -50.55
CA GLU A 818 170.15 -55.50 -51.99
C GLU A 818 171.60 -55.48 -52.52
N ALA A 819 172.53 -54.89 -51.77
CA ALA A 819 173.90 -54.60 -52.19
C ALA A 819 174.84 -55.82 -52.35
N VAL A 820 174.44 -57.02 -51.92
CA VAL A 820 175.26 -58.26 -51.98
C VAL A 820 175.29 -58.86 -53.41
N LYS A 821 176.45 -59.38 -53.86
CA LYS A 821 176.71 -59.80 -55.27
C LYS A 821 177.26 -61.22 -55.43
N VAL A 822 177.10 -61.79 -56.63
CA VAL A 822 177.43 -63.18 -57.03
C VAL A 822 178.20 -63.19 -58.38
N PRO A 823 179.21 -64.07 -58.63
CA PRO A 823 180.04 -64.07 -59.85
C PRO A 823 179.69 -65.19 -60.88
N SER A 824 180.18 -65.07 -62.13
CA SER A 824 179.97 -66.03 -63.23
C SER A 824 181.23 -66.25 -64.12
N LEU A 825 181.16 -67.17 -65.08
CA LEU A 825 182.31 -67.69 -65.85
C LEU A 825 182.14 -67.52 -67.38
N THR A 826 182.85 -66.56 -68.00
CA THR A 826 183.09 -66.59 -69.46
C THR A 826 184.36 -65.81 -69.84
N ALA A 827 185.50 -66.50 -69.88
CA ALA A 827 186.77 -65.99 -70.41
C ALA A 827 187.57 -67.17 -71.00
N SER A 828 187.19 -67.61 -72.21
CA SER A 828 187.49 -68.97 -72.68
C SER A 828 188.62 -69.06 -73.70
N GLN A 829 189.73 -69.66 -73.26
CA GLN A 829 190.57 -70.58 -74.06
C GLN A 829 191.11 -70.08 -75.41
N THR A 830 192.02 -69.10 -75.39
CA THR A 830 193.10 -68.94 -76.40
C THR A 830 194.28 -68.24 -75.72
N ALA A 831 195.55 -68.61 -75.90
CA ALA A 831 196.11 -69.69 -76.72
C ALA A 831 196.69 -70.84 -75.88
N ALA A 832 196.99 -71.97 -76.52
CA ALA A 832 197.96 -72.92 -75.98
C ALA A 832 199.37 -72.32 -76.06
N LYS A 833 200.23 -72.67 -75.09
CA LYS A 833 201.67 -72.30 -75.04
C LYS A 833 202.35 -72.56 -76.40
N ASP A 834 203.12 -71.65 -77.01
CA ASP A 834 203.56 -70.28 -76.67
C ASP A 834 203.55 -69.42 -77.99
N ALA A 835 203.80 -68.10 -78.05
CA ALA A 835 204.45 -67.18 -77.12
C ALA A 835 204.00 -65.70 -77.30
N ILE A 836 204.02 -64.93 -76.20
CA ILE A 836 204.53 -63.53 -76.06
C ILE A 836 204.08 -62.48 -77.14
N ASP A 837 203.05 -61.66 -76.82
CA ASP A 837 202.95 -60.16 -76.96
C ASP A 837 201.46 -59.58 -77.00
N ASP A 838 201.11 -58.61 -76.12
CA ASP A 838 200.10 -57.48 -76.05
C ASP A 838 198.51 -57.47 -76.37
N ALA A 839 197.65 -57.12 -75.36
CA ALA A 839 196.38 -56.25 -75.21
C ALA A 839 194.88 -56.37 -75.86
N LEU A 840 193.77 -56.10 -75.06
CA LEU A 840 192.34 -55.46 -75.28
C LEU A 840 190.88 -56.15 -75.55
N ASN A 841 189.74 -55.80 -74.81
CA ASN A 841 188.19 -55.55 -75.08
C ASN A 841 186.84 -56.50 -75.05
N GLY A 842 185.62 -56.08 -74.47
CA GLY A 842 184.13 -56.20 -74.97
C GLY A 842 182.78 -56.87 -74.29
N ILE A 843 181.51 -56.27 -74.27
CA ILE A 843 180.07 -56.88 -74.55
C ILE A 843 178.66 -56.49 -73.76
N PRO A 844 177.42 -57.18 -73.86
CA PRO A 844 175.92 -56.70 -73.72
C PRO A 844 174.73 -57.60 -73.02
N VAL A 845 173.31 -57.55 -73.00
CA VAL A 845 172.01 -56.64 -72.93
C VAL A 845 170.52 -57.37 -72.92
N LYS A 846 169.32 -56.85 -72.35
CA LYS A 846 167.78 -56.93 -72.78
C LYS A 846 166.48 -57.26 -71.80
N SER A 847 165.20 -56.72 -72.03
CA SER A 847 163.69 -57.14 -71.77
C SER A 847 162.81 -56.82 -70.43
N ASN A 848 161.43 -56.85 -70.13
CA ASN A 848 159.93 -56.88 -70.62
C ASN A 848 158.87 -56.74 -69.36
N SER A 849 157.47 -56.73 -69.16
CA SER A 849 155.99 -56.61 -69.71
C SER A 849 154.86 -56.72 -68.50
N VAL A 850 153.46 -56.61 -68.34
CA VAL A 850 152.02 -56.21 -68.85
C VAL A 850 150.86 -56.45 -67.73
N ASP A 851 149.46 -56.26 -67.61
CA ASP A 851 148.16 -55.45 -67.98
C ASP A 851 146.83 -55.98 -67.16
N ASP A 852 145.46 -55.63 -67.00
CA ASP A 852 144.30 -54.60 -67.21
C ASP A 852 142.80 -54.95 -66.54
N GLN A 853 141.66 -54.10 -66.52
CA GLN A 853 140.09 -54.32 -66.44
C GLN A 853 139.01 -53.57 -65.43
N ASP A 854 137.60 -53.55 -65.62
CA ASP A 854 136.47 -52.69 -64.92
C ASP A 854 134.84 -53.03 -64.94
N ASN A 855 133.89 -52.28 -64.22
CA ASN A 855 132.34 -51.96 -64.28
C ASN A 855 131.15 -52.65 -63.39
N SER A 856 129.79 -52.36 -63.14
CA SER A 856 128.56 -51.46 -63.51
C SER A 856 127.19 -51.53 -62.59
N ALA A 857 126.02 -50.76 -62.78
CA ALA A 857 124.48 -50.99 -62.43
C ALA A 857 123.46 -49.91 -61.71
N THR A 858 122.04 -50.00 -61.75
CA THR A 858 120.91 -49.00 -61.26
C THR A 858 119.32 -49.38 -61.09
N ASN A 859 118.36 -48.68 -60.33
CA ASN A 859 116.82 -48.35 -60.54
C ASN A 859 115.78 -48.05 -59.29
N ALA A 860 114.42 -47.71 -59.45
CA ALA A 860 113.43 -47.09 -58.44
C ALA A 860 111.82 -47.31 -58.54
N GLY A 861 110.95 -46.82 -57.58
CA GLY A 861 109.46 -46.45 -57.75
C GLY A 861 108.31 -46.71 -56.67
N ASN A 862 107.27 -45.81 -56.57
CA ASN A 862 105.82 -45.89 -56.07
C ASN A 862 105.36 -46.42 -54.66
N GLY A 863 104.11 -46.24 -54.09
CA GLY A 863 102.96 -45.28 -54.27
C GLY A 863 101.47 -45.66 -53.82
N ASN A 864 100.73 -44.78 -53.07
CA ASN A 864 99.23 -44.58 -52.90
C ASN A 864 98.28 -45.34 -51.87
N GLN A 865 97.24 -44.61 -51.37
CA GLN A 865 95.84 -44.93 -50.88
C GLN A 865 95.43 -45.79 -49.64
N ALA A 866 94.25 -45.43 -49.06
CA ALA A 866 93.38 -46.20 -48.11
C ALA A 866 91.94 -45.60 -48.01
N GLY A 867 90.95 -46.28 -47.38
CA GLY A 867 89.61 -45.73 -47.02
C GLY A 867 88.45 -46.73 -46.78
N HIS A 868 87.45 -46.42 -45.91
CA HIS A 868 86.31 -47.27 -45.46
C HIS A 868 85.16 -46.44 -44.78
N ILE A 869 83.90 -46.88 -44.57
CA ILE A 869 82.95 -47.78 -45.31
C ILE A 869 81.49 -47.56 -44.82
N GLN A 870 80.46 -48.16 -45.45
CA GLN A 870 79.01 -47.99 -45.15
C GLN A 870 78.37 -49.14 -44.33
N SER A 871 77.12 -48.93 -43.83
CA SER A 871 75.90 -49.77 -44.02
C SER A 871 75.01 -50.04 -42.77
N ASP A 872 73.78 -50.51 -43.04
CA ASP A 872 72.56 -50.49 -42.21
C ASP A 872 72.47 -51.59 -41.13
N ASN A 873 71.51 -51.48 -40.16
CA ASN A 873 70.30 -52.34 -40.07
C ASN A 873 69.32 -51.94 -38.91
N SER A 874 68.18 -52.65 -38.83
CA SER A 874 67.01 -52.51 -37.94
C SER A 874 67.04 -53.37 -36.65
N SER A 875 66.26 -53.02 -35.59
CA SER A 875 65.31 -53.94 -34.87
C SER A 875 64.70 -53.36 -33.56
N ASP A 876 63.75 -54.13 -32.98
CA ASP A 876 62.96 -53.99 -31.71
C ASP A 876 61.95 -52.82 -31.54
N VAL A 877 60.64 -52.97 -31.18
CA VAL A 877 59.79 -54.06 -30.59
C VAL A 877 59.94 -54.17 -29.04
N THR A 878 58.92 -54.27 -28.15
CA THR A 878 57.56 -54.86 -28.17
C THR A 878 56.56 -54.28 -27.12
N LYS A 879 55.23 -54.43 -27.35
CA LYS A 879 54.10 -54.69 -26.36
C LYS A 879 53.74 -53.66 -25.24
N HIS A 880 52.52 -53.63 -24.64
CA HIS A 880 51.13 -53.87 -25.11
C HIS A 880 50.09 -53.56 -23.99
N SER A 881 48.89 -53.07 -24.34
CA SER A 881 47.53 -53.32 -23.74
C SER A 881 46.58 -52.19 -24.22
N SER A 882 45.61 -52.40 -25.13
CA SER A 882 44.26 -53.01 -24.96
C SER A 882 43.35 -52.28 -23.95
N THR A 883 42.07 -51.99 -24.22
CA THR A 883 41.12 -52.72 -25.11
C THR A 883 40.08 -51.78 -25.77
N GLN A 884 39.40 -52.26 -26.82
CA GLN A 884 38.16 -51.69 -27.40
C GLN A 884 36.96 -51.89 -26.40
N GLN A 885 35.69 -51.49 -26.61
CA GLN A 885 34.85 -51.65 -27.81
C GLN A 885 33.41 -51.08 -27.65
N SER A 886 32.75 -50.78 -28.77
CA SER A 886 31.28 -50.80 -28.97
C SER A 886 30.39 -49.71 -28.31
N GLY A 887 29.13 -49.62 -28.79
CA GLY A 887 28.04 -48.85 -28.19
C GLY A 887 27.35 -47.86 -29.14
N ASN A 888 26.26 -48.26 -29.81
CA ASN A 888 25.44 -47.38 -30.65
C ASN A 888 23.95 -47.47 -30.26
N GLU A 889 23.18 -46.44 -30.61
CA GLU A 889 21.70 -46.35 -30.62
C GLU A 889 20.89 -46.27 -29.30
N LYS A 890 20.26 -45.08 -29.12
CA LYS A 890 18.81 -44.83 -28.93
C LYS A 890 18.07 -45.00 -27.57
N THR A 891 17.09 -44.08 -27.46
CA THR A 891 15.71 -44.17 -26.92
C THR A 891 15.33 -43.85 -25.45
N GLN A 892 14.27 -43.02 -25.37
CA GLN A 892 13.18 -42.91 -24.37
C GLN A 892 13.34 -42.10 -23.05
N LEU A 893 12.84 -40.86 -23.16
CA LEU A 893 11.89 -40.13 -22.26
C LEU A 893 10.90 -41.06 -21.49
N PRO A 894 10.39 -40.66 -20.29
CA PRO A 894 9.42 -39.54 -20.07
C PRO A 894 9.98 -38.36 -19.22
N GLN A 895 9.49 -37.11 -19.29
CA GLN A 895 8.22 -36.48 -18.79
C GLN A 895 8.01 -36.60 -17.25
N THR A 896 7.44 -35.63 -16.51
CA THR A 896 6.62 -34.41 -16.81
C THR A 896 7.30 -33.10 -16.30
N GLY A 897 7.01 -31.85 -16.69
CA GLY A 897 5.74 -31.10 -16.90
C GLY A 897 5.48 -30.20 -15.67
N ASP A 898 5.19 -28.89 -15.70
CA ASP A 898 4.76 -27.90 -16.73
C ASP A 898 5.51 -26.54 -16.53
N GLU A 899 5.80 -25.69 -17.53
CA GLU A 899 4.96 -24.67 -18.21
C GLU A 899 4.39 -23.53 -17.30
N THR A 900 4.27 -22.24 -17.69
CA THR A 900 4.55 -21.56 -18.99
C THR A 900 5.00 -20.07 -18.86
N GLN A 901 5.98 -19.71 -19.69
CA GLN A 901 6.18 -18.48 -20.50
C GLN A 901 5.55 -17.09 -20.20
N ARG A 902 6.42 -16.05 -20.31
CA ARG A 902 6.33 -14.79 -21.13
C ARG A 902 5.14 -13.81 -20.89
N GLY A 903 5.23 -12.52 -21.21
CA GLY A 903 6.37 -11.72 -21.68
C GLY A 903 6.00 -10.62 -22.71
N ALA A 904 5.77 -9.39 -22.22
CA ALA A 904 5.64 -8.11 -22.95
C ALA A 904 4.45 -7.88 -23.92
N GLY A 905 3.83 -6.70 -23.81
CA GLY A 905 2.83 -6.16 -24.76
C GLY A 905 2.25 -4.82 -24.28
N LEU A 906 2.27 -3.78 -25.13
CA LEU A 906 1.60 -2.48 -24.89
C LEU A 906 0.22 -2.43 -25.58
N VAL A 907 -0.46 -1.28 -25.47
CA VAL A 907 -1.81 -0.93 -25.97
C VAL A 907 -2.94 -1.36 -25.02
N GLY A 908 -3.97 -0.57 -24.73
CA GLY A 908 -4.27 0.81 -25.13
C GLY A 908 -5.71 0.98 -25.65
N LEU A 909 -6.49 1.89 -25.02
CA LEU A 909 -7.93 2.16 -25.26
C LEU A 909 -8.89 0.99 -25.00
N ALA A 910 -9.86 1.20 -24.10
CA ALA A 910 -11.30 1.14 -24.42
C ALA A 910 -12.14 1.33 -23.13
N LEU A 911 -12.70 2.53 -22.92
CA LEU A 911 -13.76 2.74 -21.91
C LEU A 911 -15.11 2.76 -22.61
N ALA A 912 -15.82 1.64 -22.56
CA ALA A 912 -17.27 1.61 -22.72
C ALA A 912 -17.92 1.74 -21.33
N GLY A 913 -19.00 2.50 -21.12
CA GLY A 913 -19.87 3.13 -22.10
C GLY A 913 -21.19 2.35 -22.28
N LEU A 914 -21.89 2.08 -21.17
CA LEU A 914 -23.22 1.49 -21.17
C LEU A 914 -24.26 2.58 -20.82
N VAL A 915 -25.35 2.64 -21.58
CA VAL A 915 -26.36 3.70 -21.52
C VAL A 915 -27.77 3.11 -21.40
N GLY A 916 -28.59 3.71 -20.53
CA GLY A 916 -30.04 3.50 -20.50
C GLY A 916 -30.58 3.14 -19.10
N LEU A 917 -31.82 3.52 -18.74
CA LEU A 917 -32.75 4.46 -19.39
C LEU A 917 -33.83 4.89 -18.36
N LEU A 918 -34.54 6.00 -18.60
CA LEU A 918 -35.47 6.78 -17.74
C LEU A 918 -34.82 8.09 -17.23
N GLY A 919 -35.39 9.30 -17.33
CA GLY A 919 -36.66 9.75 -17.90
C GLY A 919 -37.72 10.09 -16.84
N SER A 920 -38.34 11.27 -16.78
CA SER A 920 -38.10 12.55 -17.49
C SER A 920 -38.99 13.68 -16.92
N ALA A 921 -38.46 14.54 -16.04
CA ALA A 921 -39.05 15.86 -15.71
C ALA A 921 -38.03 16.73 -14.93
N GLY A 922 -37.96 18.06 -15.06
CA GLY A 922 -38.64 18.88 -16.07
C GLY A 922 -39.11 20.28 -15.64
N PHE A 923 -38.30 21.09 -14.94
CA PHE A 923 -38.64 22.52 -14.78
C PHE A 923 -37.42 23.45 -14.84
N ARG A 924 -37.62 24.68 -15.33
CA ARG A 924 -36.55 25.65 -15.59
C ARG A 924 -36.43 26.70 -14.48
N LYS A 925 -35.20 26.99 -14.11
CA LYS A 925 -34.78 28.18 -13.36
C LYS A 925 -35.24 29.44 -14.09
N LYS A 926 -35.86 30.38 -13.37
CA LYS A 926 -36.07 31.77 -13.82
C LYS A 926 -35.53 32.71 -12.74
N ARG A 927 -34.99 33.85 -13.16
CA ARG A 927 -34.87 35.04 -12.31
C ARG A 927 -36.26 35.69 -12.29
N ASP A 928 -36.74 36.09 -11.12
CA ASP A 928 -36.42 37.40 -10.54
C ASP A 928 -36.18 37.23 -9.03
#